data_AF-A0A5B1R4R7-F1
#
_entry.id   AF-A0A5B1R4R7-F1
#
_cell.length_a   1.000
_cell.length_b   1.000
_cell.length_c   1.000
_cell.angle_alpha   90.00
_cell.angle_beta   90.00
_cell.angle_gamma   90.00
#
_symmetry.space_group_name_H-M   'P 1'
#
loop_
_entity.id
_entity.type
_entity.pdbx_description
1 polymer ?
#
loop_
_entity_poly.entity_id
_entity_poly.type
_entity_poly.pdbx_seq_one_letter_code
_entity_poly.pdbx_strand_id
1 'polypeptide(L)'
;MSSVKNPVPSIENTVAQPVVLGPVLVVNPPTQPTASGRAEVALSTAETILAVLKEVGEMTQNIPYIKAISGVCIHILKMKAEVDEYRDGWKAVMKNIEAIKDIIEEYHMELTSVGATVMPEDIKKAFKSLEQYLQATVTTWARYQPATKSSSMLDHISLFLRRTKLNAAIKNCARDTEIALQIFNTKISLGTRTDAAKILDALNKVRIVAIEDTVTPPDLRAPSATMFGRNHEIQELVTSIQQKAPARIAILGPGGIGKTSLSLAVLHHPAIASEFIDARYLVPCDAARSADALLLEMAAALGIFTDGILSLEKKILAFLHRSKCILCLDNFETPWDAQTELVEELLAKITSIPSVSVLVTMRGRGRPAKTLWTQPFLPPVMPLTLEAALQTFEAISGKRDAYATTLVQAVECVPLAVQLLAYLAQSEDTVHVWENWETKHTSMAHRRGIDKLSSVDFSIMLSLESPQMTADPDALVLLSILSMLPDGLQMSKLQSFQTAFANLPYMQHALSTLYHNALVYTAQSGNISVLSPIRLYIQANHALSLESIDGLKRYYLPLASLGEKYALPDVQTELLPEIGNLNFLLESFFEIATPDNAIVKPTLDFCRFCQFMNLYEDKLLNLVYTALQDPDHGLRGDCLFLQAKCCQFTAQIEKAEGYYKEALTMHEKAEDLSQQAHDLQYLGKLYFQLSRLLESEHNLQRALKLHTKIGDKVGQGYDLQNLGRISLELARFSEARDHLHEAQCLHAETNAVLGQAYNFELLGTIHMQLAEYKEAKEVTMQSLEMHVQVRDVLGQANTTQLLGRINLLLGDLQEAKANFKSAVFLHEEACDSVGQANDLHCLGDIHIRLNQPELAKDDFNKALALHKQENDIMGQANDYQELAALYTRYHADAETSKEMLEKAISLHIQAEDQLGEAADLLSLGTIDMKLGRCLEAVQKFEKAEKISKACQDKKGLANALLKLGTVHIELGDHEKALKCLNNALEWYNETGGTLGSGNVMQIIGILFLKESRFDLAIDNLEKALACHSSIQANTIPEQAVDSYYLGEAFRYTSQILRAREMYEESAKLYEKCKNISGMGDSFFGIAQTYMHREHMDLVQAETFLERASQAHAQAKKLYEQGRDLKILSLIHTALNQHDKAEKELHDALGIFKELGSLNDALNACRALEQLYQTMSREEDAQVMSKQAVDIENQLNTSTQ
;
A
#
# COMPACT_ATOMS: atom_id res chain seq x y z
N MET A 1 -25.11 54.84 -49.98
CA MET A 1 -25.19 53.46 -50.50
C MET A 1 -24.79 52.54 -49.36
N SER A 2 -25.60 51.66 -48.78
CA SER A 2 -27.04 51.40 -48.75
C SER A 2 -27.09 50.15 -47.86
N SER A 3 -27.47 50.23 -46.57
CA SER A 3 -28.88 50.19 -46.13
C SER A 3 -29.48 48.81 -46.45
N VAL A 4 -29.89 47.96 -45.50
CA VAL A 4 -31.16 48.03 -44.73
C VAL A 4 -31.53 46.56 -44.37
N LYS A 5 -32.08 46.12 -43.23
CA LYS A 5 -32.61 46.72 -41.99
C LYS A 5 -32.80 45.61 -40.93
N ASN A 6 -32.47 45.93 -39.68
CA ASN A 6 -33.13 45.47 -38.43
C ASN A 6 -34.54 46.11 -38.31
N PRO A 7 -35.49 45.73 -37.40
CA PRO A 7 -35.26 45.35 -35.97
C PRO A 7 -36.24 44.35 -35.26
N VAL A 8 -35.73 43.61 -34.24
CA VAL A 8 -36.02 43.62 -32.77
C VAL A 8 -37.36 44.26 -32.29
N PRO A 9 -38.06 43.87 -31.16
CA PRO A 9 -37.61 43.17 -29.91
C PRO A 9 -38.52 42.11 -29.20
N SER A 10 -37.84 41.26 -28.41
CA SER A 10 -38.01 40.94 -26.96
C SER A 10 -39.20 40.14 -26.36
N ILE A 11 -38.82 39.24 -25.42
CA ILE A 11 -39.41 38.86 -24.11
C ILE A 11 -39.87 37.38 -23.92
N GLU A 12 -39.17 36.73 -22.97
CA GLU A 12 -39.55 35.69 -21.97
C GLU A 12 -39.85 34.20 -22.30
N ASN A 13 -39.07 33.36 -21.60
CA ASN A 13 -39.43 32.23 -20.72
C ASN A 13 -40.16 30.94 -21.21
N THR A 14 -39.41 29.83 -21.01
CA THR A 14 -39.77 28.54 -20.38
C THR A 14 -40.74 27.51 -21.02
N VAL A 15 -40.20 26.28 -21.09
CA VAL A 15 -40.79 24.95 -20.76
C VAL A 15 -41.55 24.14 -21.83
N ALA A 16 -41.16 22.84 -21.86
CA ALA A 16 -41.88 21.60 -22.23
C ALA A 16 -42.01 21.12 -23.69
N GLN A 17 -41.88 19.79 -23.81
CA GLN A 17 -42.10 18.90 -24.97
C GLN A 17 -43.52 19.01 -25.58
N PRO A 18 -43.81 18.39 -26.75
CA PRO A 18 -44.39 17.01 -26.74
C PRO A 18 -44.13 16.09 -27.98
N VAL A 19 -44.00 14.78 -27.70
CA VAL A 19 -44.73 13.54 -28.16
C VAL A 19 -45.37 13.43 -29.57
N VAL A 20 -45.30 12.20 -30.18
CA VAL A 20 -46.42 11.34 -30.75
C VAL A 20 -45.88 10.21 -31.72
N LEU A 21 -45.91 8.90 -31.35
CA LEU A 21 -46.80 7.72 -31.69
C LEU A 21 -46.47 6.94 -33.02
N GLY A 22 -46.57 5.59 -33.19
CA GLY A 22 -47.08 4.38 -32.45
C GLY A 22 -46.67 3.08 -33.24
N PRO A 23 -47.34 1.88 -33.25
CA PRO A 23 -48.44 1.31 -32.43
C PRO A 23 -48.35 -0.22 -31.99
N VAL A 24 -49.03 -0.53 -30.86
CA VAL A 24 -49.97 -1.63 -30.46
C VAL A 24 -49.78 -3.14 -30.80
N LEU A 25 -49.82 -4.00 -29.76
CA LEU A 25 -50.68 -5.22 -29.65
C LEU A 25 -50.93 -5.64 -28.17
N VAL A 26 -52.10 -6.25 -27.92
CA VAL A 26 -52.87 -6.39 -26.66
C VAL A 26 -52.76 -7.79 -26.05
N VAL A 27 -52.88 -7.99 -24.71
CA VAL A 27 -53.73 -8.99 -23.97
C VAL A 27 -53.63 -8.89 -22.41
N ASN A 28 -54.79 -8.70 -21.77
CA ASN A 28 -55.38 -8.98 -20.41
C ASN A 28 -54.60 -9.17 -19.06
N PRO A 29 -55.21 -8.78 -17.89
CA PRO A 29 -54.71 -8.98 -16.50
C PRO A 29 -55.50 -10.06 -15.69
N PRO A 30 -55.35 -10.24 -14.34
CA PRO A 30 -54.24 -10.89 -13.63
C PRO A 30 -54.68 -12.02 -12.63
N THR A 31 -53.80 -12.98 -12.31
CA THR A 31 -53.89 -13.85 -11.11
C THR A 31 -52.50 -14.28 -10.56
N GLN A 32 -52.13 -13.71 -9.40
CA GLN A 32 -51.29 -14.16 -8.24
C GLN A 32 -49.99 -15.01 -8.37
N PRO A 33 -49.07 -15.01 -7.37
CA PRO A 33 -48.63 -13.94 -6.45
C PRO A 33 -47.09 -13.77 -6.41
N THR A 34 -46.65 -12.77 -5.62
CA THR A 34 -45.35 -12.10 -5.54
C THR A 34 -44.24 -12.84 -4.77
N ALA A 35 -43.02 -12.32 -4.89
CA ALA A 35 -41.75 -12.71 -4.29
C ALA A 35 -41.69 -12.90 -2.75
N SER A 36 -42.80 -12.77 -2.02
CA SER A 36 -42.85 -13.06 -0.57
C SER A 36 -42.85 -14.56 -0.25
N GLY A 37 -43.24 -15.43 -1.19
CA GLY A 37 -43.30 -16.88 -0.98
C GLY A 37 -41.94 -17.61 -0.97
N ARG A 38 -40.85 -16.98 -1.41
CA ARG A 38 -39.50 -17.58 -1.35
C ARG A 38 -38.78 -17.34 -0.02
N ALA A 39 -39.11 -16.26 0.69
CA ALA A 39 -38.55 -15.94 1.99
C ALA A 39 -39.15 -16.80 3.11
N GLU A 40 -40.47 -17.04 3.10
CA GLU A 40 -41.15 -17.92 4.08
C GLU A 40 -40.74 -19.40 3.95
N VAL A 41 -40.50 -19.89 2.73
CA VAL A 41 -40.04 -21.27 2.51
C VAL A 41 -38.58 -21.45 2.91
N ALA A 42 -37.72 -20.43 2.75
CA ALA A 42 -36.36 -20.44 3.29
C ALA A 42 -36.33 -20.35 4.82
N LEU A 43 -37.25 -19.57 5.42
CA LEU A 43 -37.39 -19.46 6.88
C LEU A 43 -37.90 -20.77 7.51
N SER A 44 -38.89 -21.44 6.92
CA SER A 44 -39.41 -22.72 7.44
C SER A 44 -38.38 -23.85 7.31
N THR A 45 -37.55 -23.82 6.24
CA THR A 45 -36.46 -24.77 6.05
C THR A 45 -35.34 -24.55 7.07
N ALA A 46 -35.02 -23.28 7.41
CA ALA A 46 -34.09 -22.94 8.47
C ALA A 46 -34.63 -23.28 9.88
N GLU A 47 -35.93 -23.09 10.14
CA GLU A 47 -36.56 -23.52 11.40
C GLU A 47 -36.56 -25.04 11.58
N THR A 48 -36.68 -25.79 10.49
CA THR A 48 -36.59 -27.26 10.49
C THR A 48 -35.15 -27.73 10.76
N ILE A 49 -34.15 -27.08 10.16
CA ILE A 49 -32.71 -27.36 10.42
C ILE A 49 -32.31 -26.99 11.86
N LEU A 50 -32.87 -25.91 12.41
CA LEU A 50 -32.65 -25.47 13.78
C LEU A 50 -33.35 -26.36 14.82
N ALA A 51 -34.50 -26.95 14.47
CA ALA A 51 -35.18 -27.96 15.30
C ALA A 51 -34.37 -29.26 15.35
N VAL A 52 -33.77 -29.68 14.23
CA VAL A 52 -32.86 -30.83 14.17
C VAL A 52 -31.60 -30.61 15.03
N LEU A 53 -31.01 -29.42 15.02
CA LEU A 53 -29.87 -29.07 15.89
C LEU A 53 -30.23 -29.04 17.39
N LYS A 54 -31.47 -28.65 17.73
CA LYS A 54 -31.99 -28.71 19.10
C LYS A 54 -32.25 -30.15 19.56
N GLU A 55 -32.74 -31.02 18.69
CA GLU A 55 -32.88 -32.46 18.94
C GLU A 55 -31.51 -33.15 19.10
N VAL A 56 -30.50 -32.75 18.32
CA VAL A 56 -29.11 -33.23 18.46
C VAL A 56 -28.49 -32.80 19.80
N GLY A 57 -28.72 -31.57 20.25
CA GLY A 57 -28.35 -31.12 21.60
C GLY A 57 -29.15 -31.77 22.74
N GLU A 58 -30.29 -32.40 22.44
CA GLU A 58 -31.07 -33.22 23.37
C GLU A 58 -30.58 -34.67 23.45
N MET A 59 -29.94 -35.17 22.38
CA MET A 59 -29.32 -36.50 22.35
C MET A 59 -27.97 -36.58 23.10
N THR A 60 -27.32 -35.45 23.37
CA THR A 60 -26.09 -35.38 24.19
C THR A 60 -26.40 -35.42 25.69
N GLN A 61 -26.78 -36.58 26.24
CA GLN A 61 -27.19 -36.70 27.66
C GLN A 61 -26.09 -36.33 28.69
N ASN A 62 -24.83 -36.15 28.27
CA ASN A 62 -23.69 -35.97 29.18
C ASN A 62 -22.99 -34.60 29.16
N ILE A 63 -23.39 -33.63 28.31
CA ILE A 63 -22.70 -32.32 28.25
C ILE A 63 -23.70 -31.14 28.16
N PRO A 64 -24.26 -30.68 29.29
CA PRO A 64 -25.37 -29.70 29.31
C PRO A 64 -25.01 -28.32 28.76
N TYR A 65 -23.72 -27.95 28.73
CA TYR A 65 -23.24 -26.64 28.30
C TYR A 65 -23.28 -26.45 26.78
N ILE A 66 -23.04 -27.51 26.00
CA ILE A 66 -23.10 -27.45 24.52
C ILE A 66 -24.54 -27.16 24.06
N LYS A 67 -25.53 -27.79 24.72
CA LYS A 67 -26.95 -27.54 24.50
C LYS A 67 -27.34 -26.09 24.81
N ALA A 68 -26.80 -25.52 25.89
CA ALA A 68 -27.09 -24.15 26.30
C ALA A 68 -26.49 -23.13 25.31
N ILE A 69 -25.23 -23.32 24.93
CA ILE A 69 -24.50 -22.43 24.02
C ILE A 69 -25.08 -22.48 22.61
N SER A 70 -25.42 -23.66 22.09
CA SER A 70 -26.08 -23.78 20.77
C SER A 70 -27.45 -23.10 20.78
N GLY A 71 -28.25 -23.26 21.84
CA GLY A 71 -29.52 -22.55 22.01
C GLY A 71 -29.37 -21.02 22.00
N VAL A 72 -28.33 -20.48 22.65
CA VAL A 72 -28.03 -19.04 22.66
C VAL A 72 -27.61 -18.54 21.26
N CYS A 73 -26.76 -19.29 20.55
CA CYS A 73 -26.34 -18.93 19.18
C CYS A 73 -27.51 -18.91 18.20
N ILE A 74 -28.44 -19.86 18.33
CA ILE A 74 -29.67 -19.92 17.53
C ILE A 74 -30.54 -18.68 17.74
N HIS A 75 -30.68 -18.22 18.99
CA HIS A 75 -31.43 -17.00 19.27
C HIS A 75 -30.79 -15.76 18.66
N ILE A 76 -29.46 -15.65 18.68
CA ILE A 76 -28.72 -14.54 18.09
C ILE A 76 -28.80 -14.58 16.54
N LEU A 77 -28.76 -15.77 15.93
CA LEU A 77 -28.98 -15.95 14.49
C LEU A 77 -30.39 -15.58 14.05
N LYS A 78 -31.42 -15.81 14.87
CA LYS A 78 -32.79 -15.33 14.60
C LYS A 78 -32.89 -13.81 14.70
N MET A 79 -32.15 -13.17 15.62
CA MET A 79 -32.09 -11.71 15.75
C MET A 79 -31.51 -11.02 14.50
N LYS A 80 -30.58 -11.68 13.78
CA LYS A 80 -29.99 -11.20 12.50
C LYS A 80 -31.06 -10.86 11.44
N ALA A 81 -32.14 -11.63 11.38
CA ALA A 81 -33.20 -11.44 10.38
C ALA A 81 -34.15 -10.28 10.72
N GLU A 82 -34.11 -9.76 11.94
CA GLU A 82 -35.02 -8.70 12.42
C GLU A 82 -34.39 -7.30 12.35
N VAL A 83 -33.08 -7.17 12.06
CA VAL A 83 -32.34 -5.91 12.20
C VAL A 83 -31.46 -5.62 10.96
N ASP A 84 -32.11 -5.27 9.85
CA ASP A 84 -31.42 -4.99 8.58
C ASP A 84 -30.81 -3.56 8.47
N GLU A 85 -30.93 -2.71 9.50
CA GLU A 85 -30.46 -1.31 9.45
C GLU A 85 -29.04 -1.08 10.05
N TYR A 86 -28.52 -2.00 10.88
CA TYR A 86 -27.20 -1.86 11.56
C TYR A 86 -26.14 -2.85 11.03
N ARG A 87 -26.16 -3.01 9.71
CA ARG A 87 -25.66 -4.16 8.95
C ARG A 87 -24.21 -4.57 9.20
N ASP A 88 -23.29 -3.65 9.50
CA ASP A 88 -21.85 -3.97 9.50
C ASP A 88 -21.25 -4.31 10.87
N GLY A 89 -21.69 -3.65 11.94
CA GLY A 89 -21.28 -4.01 13.31
C GLY A 89 -21.83 -5.37 13.76
N TRP A 90 -23.07 -5.66 13.38
CA TRP A 90 -23.67 -6.97 13.66
C TRP A 90 -23.08 -8.10 12.81
N LYS A 91 -22.69 -7.84 11.55
CA LYS A 91 -21.97 -8.85 10.74
C LYS A 91 -20.69 -9.33 11.43
N ALA A 92 -19.94 -8.44 12.07
CA ALA A 92 -18.71 -8.81 12.78
C ALA A 92 -19.01 -9.71 14.01
N VAL A 93 -20.00 -9.33 14.82
CA VAL A 93 -20.47 -10.16 15.95
C VAL A 93 -20.97 -11.52 15.45
N MET A 94 -21.70 -11.55 14.33
CA MET A 94 -22.22 -12.79 13.74
C MET A 94 -21.14 -13.69 13.15
N LYS A 95 -20.11 -13.13 12.50
CA LYS A 95 -18.94 -13.89 12.01
C LYS A 95 -18.22 -14.60 13.17
N ASN A 96 -18.07 -13.91 14.30
CA ASN A 96 -17.45 -14.48 15.50
C ASN A 96 -18.33 -15.58 16.12
N ILE A 97 -19.66 -15.41 16.13
CA ILE A 97 -20.60 -16.42 16.64
C ILE A 97 -20.67 -17.66 15.72
N GLU A 98 -20.62 -17.47 14.40
CA GLU A 98 -20.54 -18.57 13.44
C GLU A 98 -19.22 -19.35 13.61
N ALA A 99 -18.08 -18.66 13.78
CA ALA A 99 -16.80 -19.30 14.08
C ALA A 99 -16.80 -20.07 15.41
N ILE A 100 -17.41 -19.51 16.47
CA ILE A 100 -17.57 -20.21 17.75
C ILE A 100 -18.39 -21.48 17.56
N LYS A 101 -19.48 -21.42 16.79
CA LYS A 101 -20.33 -22.58 16.52
C LYS A 101 -19.55 -23.68 15.80
N ASP A 102 -18.78 -23.35 14.77
CA ASP A 102 -18.03 -24.31 13.96
C ASP A 102 -16.96 -25.03 14.81
N ILE A 103 -16.25 -24.30 15.68
CA ILE A 103 -15.26 -24.87 16.61
C ILE A 103 -15.93 -25.85 17.60
N ILE A 104 -17.14 -25.53 18.07
CA ILE A 104 -17.88 -26.41 19.00
C ILE A 104 -18.34 -27.68 18.28
N GLU A 105 -18.77 -27.58 17.03
CA GLU A 105 -19.18 -28.73 16.21
C GLU A 105 -17.99 -29.63 15.85
N GLU A 106 -16.85 -29.04 15.48
CA GLU A 106 -15.60 -29.74 15.16
C GLU A 106 -15.04 -30.51 16.38
N TYR A 107 -14.94 -29.84 17.53
CA TYR A 107 -14.45 -30.46 18.76
C TYR A 107 -15.40 -31.56 19.28
N HIS A 108 -16.70 -31.43 19.01
CA HIS A 108 -17.68 -32.47 19.33
C HIS A 108 -17.52 -33.70 18.44
N MET A 109 -17.29 -33.53 17.13
CA MET A 109 -16.99 -34.64 16.23
C MET A 109 -15.73 -35.39 16.66
N GLU A 110 -14.69 -34.68 17.10
CA GLU A 110 -13.46 -35.29 17.61
C GLU A 110 -13.67 -36.10 18.90
N LEU A 111 -14.37 -35.56 19.91
CA LEU A 111 -14.70 -36.30 21.15
C LEU A 111 -15.49 -37.60 20.87
N THR A 112 -16.38 -37.56 19.88
CA THR A 112 -17.19 -38.72 19.46
C THR A 112 -16.33 -39.76 18.73
N SER A 113 -15.29 -39.33 18.00
CA SER A 113 -14.36 -40.20 17.26
C SER A 113 -13.34 -40.91 18.15
N VAL A 114 -12.98 -40.32 19.30
CA VAL A 114 -11.98 -40.86 20.25
C VAL A 114 -12.63 -41.71 21.37
N GLY A 115 -13.96 -41.81 21.41
CA GLY A 115 -14.69 -42.61 22.40
C GLY A 115 -14.63 -42.06 23.83
N ALA A 116 -14.14 -40.83 24.00
CA ALA A 116 -14.02 -40.17 25.29
C ALA A 116 -15.35 -39.51 25.66
N THR A 117 -16.02 -40.00 26.70
CA THR A 117 -17.32 -39.49 27.16
C THR A 117 -17.22 -38.36 28.19
N VAL A 118 -16.01 -38.04 28.67
CA VAL A 118 -15.80 -37.06 29.74
C VAL A 118 -14.79 -36.01 29.32
N MET A 119 -15.27 -34.78 29.24
CA MET A 119 -14.53 -33.59 28.84
C MET A 119 -13.62 -33.10 29.99
N PRO A 120 -12.36 -32.68 29.71
CA PRO A 120 -11.46 -32.15 30.74
C PRO A 120 -12.03 -30.92 31.45
N GLU A 121 -11.80 -30.81 32.76
CA GLU A 121 -12.49 -29.83 33.62
C GLU A 121 -12.09 -28.37 33.32
N ASP A 122 -10.89 -28.14 32.79
CA ASP A 122 -10.43 -26.80 32.38
C ASP A 122 -11.10 -26.34 31.09
N ILE A 123 -11.34 -27.26 30.16
CA ILE A 123 -12.10 -27.00 28.94
C ILE A 123 -13.57 -26.73 29.33
N LYS A 124 -14.15 -27.53 30.22
CA LYS A 124 -15.51 -27.28 30.75
C LYS A 124 -15.67 -25.91 31.41
N LYS A 125 -14.65 -25.42 32.13
CA LYS A 125 -14.63 -24.03 32.67
C LYS A 125 -14.55 -22.98 31.56
N ALA A 126 -13.81 -23.24 30.49
CA ALA A 126 -13.73 -22.35 29.32
C ALA A 126 -15.10 -22.22 28.65
N PHE A 127 -15.79 -23.34 28.39
CA PHE A 127 -17.15 -23.35 27.84
C PHE A 127 -18.17 -22.63 28.74
N LYS A 128 -18.11 -22.84 30.06
CA LYS A 128 -18.99 -22.14 31.02
C LYS A 128 -18.74 -20.63 31.08
N SER A 129 -17.49 -20.19 30.87
CA SER A 129 -17.16 -18.76 30.79
C SER A 129 -17.75 -18.16 29.51
N LEU A 130 -17.59 -18.84 28.37
CA LEU A 130 -18.14 -18.42 27.08
C LEU A 130 -19.68 -18.31 27.11
N GLU A 131 -20.36 -19.27 27.73
CA GLU A 131 -21.81 -19.23 27.95
C GLU A 131 -22.26 -17.96 28.68
N GLN A 132 -21.56 -17.58 29.75
CA GLN A 132 -21.89 -16.39 30.55
C GLN A 132 -21.76 -15.09 29.74
N TYR A 133 -20.74 -14.98 28.88
CA TYR A 133 -20.53 -13.80 28.02
C TYR A 133 -21.56 -13.71 26.90
N LEU A 134 -21.90 -14.83 26.25
CA LEU A 134 -22.97 -14.87 25.25
C LEU A 134 -24.33 -14.54 25.86
N GLN A 135 -24.59 -14.98 27.09
CA GLN A 135 -25.82 -14.67 27.82
C GLN A 135 -25.88 -13.19 28.27
N ALA A 136 -24.75 -12.59 28.65
CA ALA A 136 -24.62 -11.16 28.92
C ALA A 136 -24.90 -10.32 27.66
N THR A 137 -24.48 -10.80 26.49
CA THR A 137 -24.73 -10.19 25.18
C THR A 137 -26.23 -10.19 24.83
N VAL A 138 -26.90 -11.34 24.96
CA VAL A 138 -28.35 -11.47 24.75
C VAL A 138 -29.17 -10.60 25.72
N THR A 139 -28.78 -10.55 26.99
CA THR A 139 -29.48 -9.74 28.01
C THR A 139 -29.26 -8.24 27.81
N THR A 140 -28.09 -7.83 27.34
CA THR A 140 -27.82 -6.44 26.97
C THR A 140 -28.69 -6.02 25.79
N TRP A 141 -28.88 -6.87 24.79
CA TRP A 141 -29.81 -6.62 23.68
C TRP A 141 -31.27 -6.55 24.12
N ALA A 142 -31.71 -7.48 24.97
CA ALA A 142 -33.09 -7.52 25.48
C ALA A 142 -33.50 -6.23 26.23
N ARG A 143 -32.54 -5.50 26.81
CA ARG A 143 -32.77 -4.19 27.46
C ARG A 143 -33.09 -3.06 26.47
N TYR A 144 -32.77 -3.22 25.19
CA TYR A 144 -32.94 -2.18 24.17
C TYR A 144 -34.08 -2.47 23.19
N GLN A 145 -34.85 -3.55 23.40
CA GLN A 145 -36.06 -3.83 22.64
C GLN A 145 -37.20 -2.86 23.04
N PRO A 146 -37.93 -2.25 22.09
CA PRO A 146 -39.16 -1.54 22.43
C PRO A 146 -40.20 -2.54 22.93
N ALA A 147 -40.75 -2.29 24.11
CA ALA A 147 -41.83 -3.10 24.68
C ALA A 147 -43.15 -2.76 23.97
N THR A 148 -43.38 -3.31 22.76
CA THR A 148 -44.68 -3.75 22.21
C THR A 148 -44.62 -3.96 20.69
N LYS A 149 -45.42 -4.92 20.20
CA LYS A 149 -45.48 -5.46 18.83
C LYS A 149 -46.17 -4.56 17.78
N SER A 150 -46.19 -3.24 17.94
CA SER A 150 -46.79 -2.34 16.94
C SER A 150 -45.81 -1.26 16.50
N SER A 151 -45.35 -1.36 15.26
CA SER A 151 -44.44 -0.41 14.62
C SER A 151 -45.08 0.98 14.46
N SER A 152 -44.77 1.92 15.35
CA SER A 152 -45.15 3.34 15.18
C SER A 152 -43.94 4.18 14.76
N MET A 153 -44.19 5.28 14.03
CA MET A 153 -43.15 6.23 13.59
C MET A 153 -42.35 6.84 14.75
N LEU A 154 -42.91 6.84 15.97
CA LEU A 154 -42.22 7.29 17.19
C LEU A 154 -41.13 6.31 17.64
N ASP A 155 -41.25 5.01 17.33
CA ASP A 155 -40.24 4.00 17.66
C ASP A 155 -38.99 4.14 16.80
N HIS A 156 -39.17 4.46 15.50
CA HIS A 156 -38.06 4.78 14.59
C HIS A 156 -37.32 6.05 15.03
N ILE A 157 -38.05 7.07 15.52
CA ILE A 157 -37.44 8.29 16.08
C ILE A 157 -36.69 7.98 17.39
N SER A 158 -37.20 7.07 18.23
CA SER A 158 -36.52 6.66 19.47
C SER A 158 -35.23 5.85 19.22
N LEU A 159 -35.21 5.01 18.18
CA LEU A 159 -34.00 4.29 17.73
C LEU A 159 -32.98 5.25 17.12
N PHE A 160 -33.43 6.20 16.30
CA PHE A 160 -32.56 7.23 15.71
C PHE A 160 -31.92 8.13 16.76
N LEU A 161 -32.66 8.50 17.82
CA LEU A 161 -32.16 9.29 18.95
C LEU A 161 -31.21 8.51 19.89
N ARG A 162 -31.24 7.16 19.87
CA ARG A 162 -30.40 6.28 20.72
C ARG A 162 -29.26 5.59 19.96
N ARG A 163 -29.08 5.90 18.66
CA ARG A 163 -28.14 5.26 17.73
C ARG A 163 -26.70 5.16 18.23
N THR A 164 -26.22 6.17 18.95
CA THR A 164 -24.84 6.21 19.47
C THR A 164 -24.64 5.27 20.65
N LYS A 165 -25.62 5.16 21.55
CA LYS A 165 -25.59 4.21 22.68
C LYS A 165 -25.78 2.77 22.21
N LEU A 166 -26.60 2.55 21.19
CA LEU A 166 -26.79 1.24 20.58
C LEU A 166 -25.54 0.78 19.81
N ASN A 167 -24.92 1.65 19.02
CA ASN A 167 -23.64 1.35 18.37
C ASN A 167 -22.52 1.11 19.39
N ALA A 168 -22.45 1.89 20.47
CA ALA A 168 -21.48 1.65 21.53
C ALA A 168 -21.73 0.30 22.23
N ALA A 169 -22.99 -0.07 22.47
CA ALA A 169 -23.35 -1.37 23.03
C ALA A 169 -23.01 -2.53 22.09
N ILE A 170 -23.23 -2.39 20.77
CA ILE A 170 -22.86 -3.39 19.76
C ILE A 170 -21.34 -3.53 19.66
N LYS A 171 -20.59 -2.42 19.68
CA LYS A 171 -19.12 -2.43 19.72
C LYS A 171 -18.58 -3.07 20.99
N ASN A 172 -19.19 -2.78 22.15
CA ASN A 172 -18.83 -3.43 23.41
C ASN A 172 -19.15 -4.93 23.37
N CYS A 173 -20.30 -5.33 22.81
CA CYS A 173 -20.62 -6.74 22.61
C CYS A 173 -19.63 -7.46 21.69
N ALA A 174 -19.21 -6.81 20.59
CA ALA A 174 -18.20 -7.36 19.70
C ALA A 174 -16.88 -7.59 20.43
N ARG A 175 -16.42 -6.57 21.18
CA ARG A 175 -15.22 -6.63 21.99
C ARG A 175 -15.30 -7.69 23.09
N ASP A 176 -16.43 -7.77 23.81
CA ASP A 176 -16.60 -8.71 24.91
C ASP A 176 -16.70 -10.16 24.40
N THR A 177 -17.29 -10.38 23.22
CA THR A 177 -17.33 -11.70 22.55
C THR A 177 -15.94 -12.11 22.05
N GLU A 178 -15.15 -11.16 21.57
CA GLU A 178 -13.76 -11.38 21.15
C GLU A 178 -12.84 -11.67 22.33
N ILE A 179 -12.94 -10.94 23.44
CA ILE A 179 -12.23 -11.24 24.69
C ILE A 179 -12.62 -12.63 25.20
N ALA A 180 -13.91 -12.98 25.16
CA ALA A 180 -14.37 -14.30 25.55
C ALA A 180 -13.77 -15.41 24.66
N LEU A 181 -13.68 -15.18 23.34
CA LEU A 181 -13.05 -16.08 22.38
C LEU A 181 -11.53 -16.20 22.63
N GLN A 182 -10.85 -15.09 22.90
CA GLN A 182 -9.42 -15.08 23.23
C GLN A 182 -9.13 -15.82 24.54
N ILE A 183 -9.93 -15.59 25.59
CA ILE A 183 -9.80 -16.30 26.88
C ILE A 183 -10.11 -17.79 26.70
N PHE A 184 -11.10 -18.14 25.88
CA PHE A 184 -11.44 -19.51 25.54
C PHE A 184 -10.29 -20.20 24.80
N ASN A 185 -9.75 -19.57 23.75
CA ASN A 185 -8.62 -20.06 22.96
C ASN A 185 -7.34 -20.16 23.79
N THR A 186 -7.08 -19.19 24.68
CA THR A 186 -5.95 -19.21 25.60
C THR A 186 -6.07 -20.38 26.59
N LYS A 187 -7.28 -20.66 27.11
CA LYS A 187 -7.51 -21.80 28.01
C LYS A 187 -7.46 -23.15 27.31
N ILE A 188 -7.86 -23.25 26.04
CA ILE A 188 -7.65 -24.45 25.21
C ILE A 188 -6.15 -24.65 24.93
N SER A 189 -5.42 -23.59 24.61
CA SER A 189 -3.97 -23.65 24.34
C SER A 189 -3.14 -24.11 25.55
N LEU A 190 -3.59 -23.81 26.77
CA LEU A 190 -2.97 -24.30 28.01
C LEU A 190 -3.32 -25.76 28.34
N GLY A 191 -4.38 -26.31 27.73
CA GLY A 191 -5.00 -27.58 28.12
C GLY A 191 -4.68 -28.79 27.24
N THR A 192 -4.21 -28.64 26.01
CA THR A 192 -3.98 -29.77 25.10
C THR A 192 -2.66 -29.64 24.33
N ARG A 193 -1.69 -30.49 24.69
CA ARG A 193 -0.30 -30.44 24.21
C ARG A 193 -0.06 -31.14 22.87
N THR A 194 -1.08 -31.39 22.04
CA THR A 194 -0.91 -32.26 20.86
C THR A 194 -1.44 -31.78 19.51
N ASP A 195 -2.26 -30.73 19.38
CA ASP A 195 -2.75 -30.32 18.04
C ASP A 195 -2.83 -28.80 17.84
N ALA A 196 -1.79 -28.08 18.30
CA ALA A 196 -1.70 -26.63 18.17
C ALA A 196 -1.59 -26.12 16.72
N ALA A 197 -1.05 -26.93 15.80
CA ALA A 197 -0.74 -26.50 14.42
C ALA A 197 -1.97 -26.34 13.52
N LYS A 198 -3.01 -27.18 13.69
CA LYS A 198 -4.24 -27.11 12.86
C LYS A 198 -5.20 -26.02 13.34
N ILE A 199 -5.24 -25.79 14.66
CA ILE A 199 -5.97 -24.67 15.24
C ILE A 199 -5.30 -23.34 14.83
N LEU A 200 -3.97 -23.29 14.72
CA LEU A 200 -3.24 -22.14 14.18
C LEU A 200 -3.62 -21.81 12.73
N ASP A 201 -3.85 -22.83 11.89
CA ASP A 201 -4.25 -22.66 10.48
C ASP A 201 -5.70 -22.14 10.35
N ALA A 202 -6.61 -22.57 11.24
CA ALA A 202 -7.96 -22.01 11.32
C ALA A 202 -7.97 -20.57 11.90
N LEU A 203 -7.09 -20.29 12.88
CA LEU A 203 -6.90 -18.97 13.50
C LEU A 203 -6.40 -17.92 12.50
N ASN A 204 -5.48 -18.29 11.59
CA ASN A 204 -4.95 -17.38 10.58
C ASN A 204 -6.00 -16.98 9.52
N LYS A 205 -7.02 -17.82 9.28
CA LYS A 205 -8.12 -17.49 8.36
C LYS A 205 -9.14 -16.52 8.95
N VAL A 206 -9.29 -16.49 10.29
CA VAL A 206 -10.22 -15.59 10.99
C VAL A 206 -9.60 -14.21 11.27
N ARG A 207 -8.25 -14.15 11.39
CA ARG A 207 -7.49 -12.93 11.68
C ARG A 207 -7.56 -11.83 10.62
N ILE A 208 -8.11 -12.13 9.44
CA ILE A 208 -8.36 -11.15 8.39
C ILE A 208 -9.68 -10.43 8.71
N VAL A 209 -9.54 -9.36 9.51
CA VAL A 209 -10.26 -8.09 9.61
C VAL A 209 -9.91 -7.57 11.01
N ALA A 210 -8.68 -7.12 11.18
CA ALA A 210 -8.30 -6.31 12.33
C ALA A 210 -8.67 -4.86 12.01
N ILE A 211 -9.47 -4.26 12.88
CA ILE A 211 -9.43 -2.82 13.08
C ILE A 211 -8.09 -2.56 13.80
N GLU A 212 -7.31 -1.69 13.18
CA GLU A 212 -5.98 -1.20 13.53
C GLU A 212 -5.66 -1.21 15.04
N ASP A 213 -4.42 -1.61 15.38
CA ASP A 213 -3.72 -1.29 16.62
C ASP A 213 -3.44 0.24 16.70
N THR A 214 -4.49 1.06 16.60
CA THR A 214 -4.41 2.45 17.06
C THR A 214 -4.56 2.44 18.56
N VAL A 215 -3.46 2.68 19.29
CA VAL A 215 -3.59 3.30 20.61
C VAL A 215 -4.46 4.52 20.41
N THR A 216 -5.55 4.62 21.16
CA THR A 216 -6.44 5.77 21.10
C THR A 216 -5.60 7.04 21.21
N PRO A 217 -5.64 7.95 20.22
CA PRO A 217 -4.87 9.18 20.28
C PRO A 217 -5.20 9.91 21.59
N PRO A 218 -4.21 10.58 22.22
CA PRO A 218 -4.42 11.26 23.50
C PRO A 218 -5.59 12.25 23.39
N ASP A 219 -6.48 12.22 24.39
CA ASP A 219 -7.68 13.08 24.43
C ASP A 219 -7.29 14.56 24.28
N LEU A 220 -7.95 15.27 23.36
CA LEU A 220 -7.68 16.68 23.08
C LEU A 220 -7.83 17.58 24.34
N ARG A 221 -6.85 18.47 24.59
CA ARG A 221 -6.82 19.38 25.76
C ARG A 221 -8.13 20.11 26.01
N ALA A 222 -8.66 19.99 27.23
CA ALA A 222 -9.86 20.72 27.62
C ALA A 222 -9.65 22.24 27.44
N PRO A 223 -10.66 22.96 26.90
CA PRO A 223 -10.56 24.40 26.74
C PRO A 223 -10.51 25.08 28.12
N SER A 224 -9.87 26.25 28.20
CA SER A 224 -9.83 27.02 29.44
C SER A 224 -11.24 27.42 29.89
N ALA A 225 -11.57 27.15 31.15
CA ALA A 225 -12.85 27.50 31.75
C ALA A 225 -13.06 29.03 31.92
N THR A 226 -11.99 29.84 31.77
CA THR A 226 -11.99 31.28 32.02
C THR A 226 -11.74 32.11 30.75
N MET A 227 -12.15 31.60 29.58
CA MET A 227 -12.05 32.31 28.31
C MET A 227 -13.29 33.20 28.07
N PHE A 228 -13.12 34.51 28.28
CA PHE A 228 -14.14 35.51 27.99
C PHE A 228 -13.79 36.34 26.76
N GLY A 229 -14.79 36.83 26.02
CA GLY A 229 -14.61 37.84 24.98
C GLY A 229 -14.04 37.40 23.63
N ARG A 230 -13.83 36.10 23.38
CA ARG A 230 -13.25 35.57 22.11
C ARG A 230 -14.27 34.96 21.13
N ASN A 231 -15.56 35.16 21.36
CA ASN A 231 -16.61 34.52 20.58
C ASN A 231 -16.60 34.94 19.10
N HIS A 232 -16.20 36.18 18.81
CA HIS A 232 -16.16 36.67 17.43
C HIS A 232 -15.05 35.96 16.63
N GLU A 233 -13.84 35.91 17.18
CA GLU A 233 -12.69 35.24 16.55
C GLU A 233 -12.92 33.74 16.40
N ILE A 234 -13.54 33.09 17.41
CA ILE A 234 -13.93 31.67 17.32
C ILE A 234 -14.91 31.46 16.16
N GLN A 235 -15.96 32.28 16.05
CA GLN A 235 -16.95 32.16 14.97
C GLN A 235 -16.33 32.41 13.59
N GLU A 236 -15.43 33.38 13.46
CA GLU A 236 -14.73 33.66 12.20
C GLU A 236 -13.84 32.48 11.77
N LEU A 237 -13.07 31.90 12.70
CA LEU A 237 -12.25 30.72 12.46
C LEU A 237 -13.09 29.50 12.09
N VAL A 238 -14.16 29.22 12.85
CA VAL A 238 -15.08 28.09 12.56
C VAL A 238 -15.71 28.27 11.17
N THR A 239 -16.20 29.47 10.86
CA THR A 239 -16.82 29.76 9.55
C THR A 239 -15.81 29.57 8.41
N SER A 240 -14.57 30.04 8.59
CA SER A 240 -13.52 29.88 7.58
C SER A 240 -13.15 28.40 7.36
N ILE A 241 -13.12 27.59 8.42
CA ILE A 241 -12.83 26.15 8.31
C ILE A 241 -13.96 25.43 7.54
N GLN A 242 -15.22 25.70 7.89
CA GLN A 242 -16.37 25.04 7.27
C GLN A 242 -16.57 25.42 5.80
N GLN A 243 -16.32 26.68 5.44
CA GLN A 243 -16.60 27.20 4.10
C GLN A 243 -15.43 27.03 3.11
N LYS A 244 -14.20 26.79 3.60
CA LYS A 244 -12.98 26.77 2.78
C LYS A 244 -12.09 25.57 3.08
N ALA A 245 -12.69 24.40 3.29
CA ALA A 245 -11.96 23.15 3.49
C ALA A 245 -11.26 22.67 2.19
N PRO A 246 -10.03 22.14 2.26
CA PRO A 246 -9.15 22.08 3.42
C PRO A 246 -8.63 23.47 3.81
N ALA A 247 -8.86 23.86 5.06
CA ALA A 247 -8.48 25.18 5.55
C ALA A 247 -7.03 25.17 6.06
N ARG A 248 -6.26 26.20 5.71
CA ARG A 248 -4.86 26.40 6.10
C ARG A 248 -4.79 27.77 6.75
N ILE A 249 -4.78 27.82 8.08
CA ILE A 249 -4.94 29.07 8.84
C ILE A 249 -3.78 29.23 9.83
N ALA A 250 -3.14 30.40 9.81
CA ALA A 250 -2.13 30.79 10.79
C ALA A 250 -2.72 31.81 11.78
N ILE A 251 -2.78 31.43 13.07
CA ILE A 251 -3.14 32.31 14.19
C ILE A 251 -1.85 32.98 14.66
N LEU A 252 -1.72 34.28 14.35
CA LEU A 252 -0.54 35.08 14.67
C LEU A 252 -0.79 35.96 15.90
N GLY A 253 0.25 36.26 16.68
CA GLY A 253 0.15 37.21 17.79
C GLY A 253 1.29 37.11 18.80
N PRO A 254 1.41 38.09 19.72
CA PRO A 254 2.47 38.09 20.75
C PRO A 254 2.31 36.93 21.76
N GLY A 255 3.36 36.69 22.56
CA GLY A 255 3.33 35.70 23.64
C GLY A 255 2.26 36.03 24.68
N GLY A 256 1.60 35.02 25.25
CA GLY A 256 0.59 35.21 26.30
C GLY A 256 -0.77 35.77 25.85
N ILE A 257 -0.97 36.01 24.54
CA ILE A 257 -2.21 36.59 24.00
C ILE A 257 -3.40 35.60 23.90
N GLY A 258 -3.16 34.32 24.17
CA GLY A 258 -4.19 33.27 24.18
C GLY A 258 -4.38 32.51 22.86
N LYS A 259 -3.38 32.44 21.98
CA LYS A 259 -3.48 31.72 20.68
C LYS A 259 -3.78 30.22 20.85
N THR A 260 -3.03 29.54 21.71
CA THR A 260 -3.25 28.12 22.05
C THR A 260 -4.63 27.89 22.65
N SER A 261 -5.09 28.82 23.50
CA SER A 261 -6.44 28.72 24.07
C SER A 261 -7.49 28.88 22.98
N LEU A 262 -7.33 29.86 22.08
CA LEU A 262 -8.23 30.10 20.95
C LEU A 262 -8.29 28.89 19.99
N SER A 263 -7.15 28.30 19.64
CA SER A 263 -7.11 27.10 18.79
C SER A 263 -7.85 25.92 19.44
N LEU A 264 -7.63 25.69 20.74
CA LEU A 264 -8.35 24.67 21.49
C LEU A 264 -9.86 24.92 21.55
N ALA A 265 -10.29 26.16 21.75
CA ALA A 265 -11.72 26.50 21.73
C ALA A 265 -12.36 26.22 20.37
N VAL A 266 -11.64 26.44 19.27
CA VAL A 266 -12.08 26.09 17.91
C VAL A 266 -12.15 24.58 17.71
N LEU A 267 -11.13 23.83 18.15
CA LEU A 267 -11.12 22.36 18.03
C LEU A 267 -12.23 21.68 18.86
N HIS A 268 -12.65 22.27 19.97
CA HIS A 268 -13.79 21.79 20.78
C HIS A 268 -15.15 22.33 20.32
N HIS A 269 -15.18 23.24 19.35
CA HIS A 269 -16.44 23.86 18.91
C HIS A 269 -17.37 22.80 18.29
N PRO A 270 -18.68 22.75 18.65
CA PRO A 270 -19.60 21.71 18.20
C PRO A 270 -19.65 21.51 16.67
N ALA A 271 -19.56 22.60 15.93
CA ALA A 271 -19.57 22.58 14.46
C ALA A 271 -18.32 21.88 13.88
N ILE A 272 -17.14 22.16 14.45
CA ILE A 272 -15.87 21.49 14.06
C ILE A 272 -15.88 20.04 14.53
N ALA A 273 -16.38 19.79 15.74
CA ALA A 273 -16.48 18.43 16.27
C ALA A 273 -17.43 17.54 15.45
N SER A 274 -18.47 18.12 14.85
CA SER A 274 -19.38 17.40 13.95
C SER A 274 -18.78 17.13 12.56
N GLU A 275 -17.84 17.96 12.12
CA GLU A 275 -17.20 17.83 10.80
C GLU A 275 -15.95 16.93 10.83
N PHE A 276 -15.20 16.96 11.94
CA PHE A 276 -14.00 16.16 12.20
C PHE A 276 -14.25 15.26 13.41
N ILE A 277 -14.98 14.18 13.20
CA ILE A 277 -15.38 13.23 14.26
C ILE A 277 -14.14 12.46 14.71
N ASP A 278 -13.70 12.68 15.95
CA ASP A 278 -12.55 12.03 16.61
C ASP A 278 -11.19 12.14 15.90
N ALA A 279 -11.08 13.02 14.89
CA ALA A 279 -9.86 13.28 14.10
C ALA A 279 -9.38 14.73 14.26
N ARG A 280 -9.26 15.18 15.52
CA ARG A 280 -8.85 16.54 15.91
C ARG A 280 -7.60 16.47 16.78
N TYR A 281 -6.47 16.92 16.25
CA TYR A 281 -5.17 16.68 16.87
C TYR A 281 -4.48 18.01 17.22
N LEU A 282 -3.91 18.07 18.43
CA LEU A 282 -3.04 19.17 18.87
C LEU A 282 -1.60 18.64 18.98
N VAL A 283 -0.67 19.27 18.25
CA VAL A 283 0.75 18.94 18.24
C VAL A 283 1.52 20.07 18.93
N PRO A 284 2.06 19.86 20.14
CA PRO A 284 2.88 20.85 20.81
C PRO A 284 4.28 20.90 20.17
N CYS A 285 4.63 21.99 19.49
CA CYS A 285 5.93 22.11 18.81
C CYS A 285 7.03 22.70 19.70
N ASP A 286 6.79 22.85 21.01
CA ASP A 286 7.68 23.55 21.96
C ASP A 286 9.07 22.91 22.10
N ALA A 287 9.17 21.59 21.95
CA ALA A 287 10.41 20.81 22.01
C ALA A 287 10.98 20.47 20.62
N ALA A 288 10.20 20.67 19.56
CA ALA A 288 10.55 20.29 18.20
C ALA A 288 11.52 21.32 17.59
N ARG A 289 12.82 21.05 17.62
CA ARG A 289 13.88 21.91 17.02
C ARG A 289 14.41 21.42 15.68
N SER A 290 13.77 20.43 15.09
CA SER A 290 14.10 19.87 13.77
C SER A 290 12.83 19.38 13.09
N ALA A 291 12.89 19.13 11.78
CA ALA A 291 11.79 18.50 11.05
C ALA A 291 11.45 17.09 11.60
N ASP A 292 12.48 16.32 11.99
CA ASP A 292 12.31 14.98 12.57
C ASP A 292 11.70 15.03 13.97
N ALA A 293 12.10 15.99 14.81
CA ALA A 293 11.48 16.19 16.12
C ALA A 293 10.03 16.65 15.99
N LEU A 294 9.70 17.43 14.95
CA LEU A 294 8.31 17.77 14.64
C LEU A 294 7.51 16.53 14.21
N LEU A 295 8.09 15.64 13.40
CA LEU A 295 7.46 14.37 13.02
C LEU A 295 7.20 13.48 14.24
N LEU A 296 8.10 13.45 15.22
CA LEU A 296 7.86 12.76 16.49
C LEU A 296 6.68 13.31 17.27
N GLU A 297 6.62 14.62 17.46
CA GLU A 297 5.50 15.26 18.14
C GLU A 297 4.19 14.98 17.42
N MET A 298 4.21 14.95 16.09
CA MET A 298 3.08 14.54 15.29
C MET A 298 2.73 13.06 15.49
N ALA A 299 3.69 12.14 15.45
CA ALA A 299 3.46 10.72 15.69
C ALA A 299 2.86 10.47 17.08
N ALA A 300 3.39 11.12 18.11
CA ALA A 300 2.90 11.05 19.48
C ALA A 300 1.46 11.58 19.59
N ALA A 301 1.15 12.71 18.95
CA ALA A 301 -0.20 13.26 18.91
C ALA A 301 -1.20 12.40 18.13
N LEU A 302 -0.73 11.70 17.10
CA LEU A 302 -1.53 10.82 16.23
C LEU A 302 -1.64 9.38 16.77
N GLY A 303 -0.83 8.99 17.76
CA GLY A 303 -0.79 7.63 18.30
C GLY A 303 -0.06 6.61 17.40
N ILE A 304 0.92 7.05 16.60
CA ILE A 304 1.65 6.22 15.64
C ILE A 304 2.94 5.68 16.27
N PHE A 305 3.13 4.35 16.23
CA PHE A 305 4.34 3.70 16.72
C PHE A 305 5.50 3.67 15.71
N THR A 306 6.71 3.90 16.24
CA THR A 306 7.99 3.83 15.55
C THR A 306 8.60 2.42 15.66
N ASP A 307 8.10 1.47 14.87
CA ASP A 307 8.84 0.22 14.64
C ASP A 307 10.00 0.55 13.68
N GLY A 308 11.23 0.38 14.16
CA GLY A 308 12.49 0.91 13.64
C GLY A 308 12.92 0.53 12.21
N ILE A 309 11.99 0.17 11.33
CA ILE A 309 12.26 -0.26 9.94
C ILE A 309 11.80 0.80 8.91
N LEU A 310 10.88 1.71 9.23
CA LEU A 310 10.33 2.71 8.28
C LEU A 310 10.54 4.16 8.68
N SER A 311 10.60 5.05 7.68
CA SER A 311 10.57 6.50 7.87
C SER A 311 9.26 6.94 8.50
N LEU A 312 9.33 7.58 9.67
CA LEU A 312 8.19 8.09 10.42
C LEU A 312 7.30 9.04 9.61
N GLU A 313 7.91 9.83 8.72
CA GLU A 313 7.22 10.72 7.78
C GLU A 313 6.17 9.98 6.94
N LYS A 314 6.54 8.85 6.33
CA LYS A 314 5.62 8.06 5.49
C LYS A 314 4.43 7.51 6.28
N LYS A 315 4.68 7.00 7.50
CA LYS A 315 3.60 6.51 8.39
C LYS A 315 2.61 7.62 8.74
N ILE A 316 3.11 8.81 9.07
CA ILE A 316 2.28 9.98 9.37
C ILE A 316 1.48 10.43 8.15
N LEU A 317 2.11 10.55 6.98
CA LEU A 317 1.41 10.95 5.76
C LEU A 317 0.33 9.92 5.38
N ALA A 318 0.64 8.63 5.46
CA ALA A 318 -0.34 7.56 5.21
C ALA A 318 -1.53 7.64 6.18
N PHE A 319 -1.29 7.90 7.47
CA PHE A 319 -2.35 8.10 8.46
C PHE A 319 -3.24 9.31 8.09
N LEU A 320 -2.63 10.44 7.74
CA LEU A 320 -3.34 11.67 7.37
C LEU A 320 -4.15 11.53 6.07
N HIS A 321 -3.77 10.62 5.17
CA HIS A 321 -4.53 10.28 3.96
C HIS A 321 -5.80 9.46 4.23
N ARG A 322 -5.87 8.70 5.33
CA ARG A 322 -6.98 7.75 5.61
C ARG A 322 -8.29 8.45 5.95
N SER A 323 -8.26 9.60 6.63
CA SER A 323 -9.47 10.25 7.13
C SER A 323 -9.40 11.78 7.09
N LYS A 324 -10.58 12.41 7.05
CA LYS A 324 -10.69 13.87 7.11
C LYS A 324 -10.35 14.33 8.53
N CYS A 325 -9.24 15.07 8.69
CA CYS A 325 -8.74 15.49 10.01
C CYS A 325 -8.37 16.98 10.05
N ILE A 326 -8.27 17.51 11.27
CA ILE A 326 -7.75 18.83 11.55
C ILE A 326 -6.53 18.74 12.48
N LEU A 327 -5.42 19.30 12.04
CA LEU A 327 -4.13 19.30 12.73
C LEU A 327 -3.82 20.71 13.23
N CYS A 328 -3.64 20.87 14.54
CA CYS A 328 -3.21 22.13 15.14
C CYS A 328 -1.76 22.05 15.60
N LEU A 329 -0.86 22.74 14.90
CA LEU A 329 0.55 22.87 15.25
C LEU A 329 0.74 24.08 16.16
N ASP A 330 1.00 23.86 17.45
CA ASP A 330 1.09 24.91 18.46
C ASP A 330 2.56 25.34 18.71
N ASN A 331 2.83 26.64 18.76
CA ASN A 331 4.19 27.22 18.89
C ASN A 331 5.15 26.79 17.76
N PHE A 332 4.63 26.77 16.53
CA PHE A 332 5.34 26.30 15.34
C PHE A 332 6.57 27.15 14.97
N GLU A 333 6.74 28.34 15.55
CA GLU A 333 7.98 29.10 15.39
C GLU A 333 9.22 28.31 15.83
N THR A 334 9.09 27.39 16.78
CA THR A 334 10.23 26.65 17.35
C THR A 334 10.95 25.75 16.33
N PRO A 335 10.25 24.83 15.60
CA PRO A 335 10.88 24.07 14.53
C PRO A 335 11.20 24.96 13.31
N TRP A 336 10.35 25.94 13.02
CA TRP A 336 10.48 26.77 11.83
C TRP A 336 11.69 27.72 11.86
N ASP A 337 12.00 28.31 13.01
CA ASP A 337 13.19 29.15 13.19
C ASP A 337 14.48 28.31 13.19
N ALA A 338 14.41 27.03 13.59
CA ALA A 338 15.56 26.14 13.66
C ALA A 338 15.95 25.56 12.28
N GLN A 339 14.97 25.11 11.48
CA GLN A 339 15.19 24.51 10.16
C GLN A 339 14.13 24.98 9.15
N THR A 340 14.18 26.27 8.77
CA THR A 340 13.15 26.90 7.94
C THR A 340 12.83 26.13 6.65
N GLU A 341 13.84 25.72 5.89
CA GLU A 341 13.62 25.11 4.57
C GLU A 341 12.96 23.72 4.64
N LEU A 342 13.45 22.85 5.53
CA LEU A 342 12.96 21.47 5.72
C LEU A 342 11.57 21.44 6.37
N VAL A 343 11.34 22.29 7.37
CA VAL A 343 10.05 22.36 8.08
C VAL A 343 8.97 22.95 7.16
N GLU A 344 9.32 23.91 6.30
CA GLU A 344 8.39 24.40 5.27
C GLU A 344 8.06 23.34 4.21
N GLU A 345 9.02 22.47 3.84
CA GLU A 345 8.75 21.34 2.94
C GLU A 345 7.82 20.31 3.56
N LEU A 346 8.07 19.94 4.82
CA LEU A 346 7.19 19.03 5.55
C LEU A 346 5.78 19.61 5.68
N LEU A 347 5.65 20.90 6.04
CA LEU A 347 4.36 21.59 6.10
C LEU A 347 3.68 21.64 4.72
N ALA A 348 4.44 21.86 3.64
CA ALA A 348 3.91 21.82 2.27
C ALA A 348 3.39 20.43 1.89
N LYS A 349 4.11 19.35 2.23
CA LYS A 349 3.66 17.96 2.03
C LYS A 349 2.36 17.68 2.77
N ILE A 350 2.28 18.01 4.06
CA ILE A 350 1.06 17.84 4.88
C ILE A 350 -0.11 18.65 4.30
N THR A 351 0.14 19.91 3.94
CA THR A 351 -0.90 20.80 3.40
C THR A 351 -1.28 20.50 1.95
N SER A 352 -0.56 19.63 1.24
CA SER A 352 -0.95 19.13 -0.08
C SER A 352 -2.09 18.11 0.00
N ILE A 353 -2.31 17.49 1.16
CA ILE A 353 -3.33 16.46 1.36
C ILE A 353 -4.73 17.10 1.39
N PRO A 354 -5.67 16.71 0.49
CA PRO A 354 -6.98 17.34 0.39
C PRO A 354 -7.90 17.12 1.61
N SER A 355 -7.68 16.05 2.36
CA SER A 355 -8.46 15.66 3.55
C SER A 355 -8.00 16.35 4.83
N VAL A 356 -6.88 17.08 4.82
CA VAL A 356 -6.25 17.64 6.03
C VAL A 356 -6.46 19.15 6.09
N SER A 357 -7.07 19.63 7.17
CA SER A 357 -7.07 21.05 7.52
C SER A 357 -5.97 21.32 8.55
N VAL A 358 -5.23 22.42 8.38
CA VAL A 358 -4.10 22.77 9.24
C VAL A 358 -4.33 24.13 9.91
N LEU A 359 -4.18 24.14 11.23
CA LEU A 359 -4.15 25.34 12.06
C LEU A 359 -2.74 25.47 12.63
N VAL A 360 -2.12 26.64 12.49
CA VAL A 360 -0.80 26.90 13.07
C VAL A 360 -0.91 28.06 14.04
N THR A 361 -0.39 27.92 15.25
CA THR A 361 -0.16 29.06 16.16
C THR A 361 1.31 29.44 16.12
N MET A 362 1.60 30.74 15.95
CA MET A 362 2.98 31.21 15.99
C MET A 362 3.12 32.67 16.42
N ARG A 363 4.33 33.03 16.87
CA ARG A 363 4.73 34.43 17.11
C ARG A 363 5.12 35.12 15.80
N GLY A 364 5.02 36.45 15.78
CA GLY A 364 5.49 37.26 14.65
C GLY A 364 4.39 37.70 13.66
N ARG A 365 4.83 38.30 12.54
CA ARG A 365 3.96 38.87 11.49
C ARG A 365 4.03 38.11 10.16
N GLY A 366 5.00 37.20 9.99
CA GLY A 366 5.20 36.39 8.79
C GLY A 366 4.46 35.05 8.85
N ARG A 367 4.25 34.43 7.70
CA ARG A 367 3.70 33.06 7.56
C ARG A 367 4.70 32.22 6.76
N PRO A 368 4.78 30.90 6.99
CA PRO A 368 5.56 29.98 6.18
C PRO A 368 5.28 30.14 4.68
N ALA A 369 6.34 30.25 3.86
CA ALA A 369 6.22 30.70 2.49
C ALA A 369 5.74 29.61 1.52
N LYS A 370 6.17 28.35 1.73
CA LYS A 370 5.81 27.21 0.86
C LYS A 370 4.35 26.71 0.99
N THR A 371 3.51 27.35 1.83
CA THR A 371 2.09 26.96 2.04
C THR A 371 1.10 27.97 1.46
N LEU A 372 0.08 27.48 0.75
CA LEU A 372 -1.02 28.30 0.25
C LEU A 372 -2.07 28.56 1.35
N TRP A 373 -1.90 29.66 2.07
CA TRP A 373 -2.79 30.04 3.19
C TRP A 373 -4.19 30.47 2.74
N THR A 374 -5.21 30.09 3.52
CA THR A 374 -6.61 30.45 3.27
C THR A 374 -6.83 31.96 3.37
N GLN A 375 -7.49 32.53 2.36
CA GLN A 375 -7.81 33.96 2.26
C GLN A 375 -9.30 34.22 2.58
N PRO A 376 -9.67 35.38 3.17
CA PRO A 376 -8.79 36.43 3.65
C PRO A 376 -7.99 35.97 4.88
N PHE A 377 -6.79 36.52 5.04
CA PHE A 377 -5.96 36.22 6.20
C PHE A 377 -6.59 36.68 7.51
N LEU A 378 -6.55 35.81 8.53
CA LEU A 378 -6.90 36.20 9.89
C LEU A 378 -5.92 37.29 10.38
N PRO A 379 -6.42 38.42 10.92
CA PRO A 379 -5.56 39.42 11.53
C PRO A 379 -4.87 38.86 12.78
N PRO A 380 -3.71 39.43 13.20
CA PRO A 380 -3.08 39.04 14.45
C PRO A 380 -4.03 39.20 15.64
N VAL A 381 -4.01 38.22 16.56
CA VAL A 381 -4.88 38.19 17.74
C VAL A 381 -4.57 39.40 18.62
N MET A 382 -5.59 40.22 18.87
CA MET A 382 -5.50 41.43 19.70
C MET A 382 -5.69 41.09 21.19
N PRO A 383 -5.30 41.98 22.13
CA PRO A 383 -5.62 41.81 23.56
C PRO A 383 -7.12 41.72 23.84
N LEU A 384 -7.50 41.27 25.04
CA LEU A 384 -8.91 41.17 25.41
C LEU A 384 -9.53 42.56 25.54
N THR A 385 -10.85 42.62 25.41
CA THR A 385 -11.59 43.81 25.85
C THR A 385 -11.46 43.96 27.35
N LEU A 386 -11.49 45.20 27.85
CA LEU A 386 -11.38 45.48 29.28
C LEU A 386 -12.40 44.69 30.12
N GLU A 387 -13.64 44.58 29.64
CA GLU A 387 -14.69 43.83 30.33
C GLU A 387 -14.40 42.33 30.36
N ALA A 388 -13.94 41.73 29.26
CA ALA A 388 -13.57 40.32 29.23
C ALA A 388 -12.35 40.02 30.11
N ALA A 389 -11.35 40.91 30.13
CA ALA A 389 -10.18 40.80 31.00
C ALA A 389 -10.55 40.93 32.48
N LEU A 390 -11.46 41.85 32.83
CA LEU A 390 -12.02 41.97 34.18
C LEU A 390 -12.81 40.73 34.60
N GLN A 391 -13.57 40.10 33.70
CA GLN A 391 -14.26 38.85 33.97
C GLN A 391 -13.27 37.71 34.23
N THR A 392 -12.17 37.62 33.47
CA THR A 392 -11.08 36.67 33.77
C THR A 392 -10.44 36.96 35.13
N PHE A 393 -10.20 38.22 35.46
CA PHE A 393 -9.61 38.62 36.73
C PHE A 393 -10.53 38.31 37.92
N GLU A 394 -11.83 38.59 37.80
CA GLU A 394 -12.85 38.32 38.81
C GLU A 394 -13.07 36.82 39.00
N ALA A 395 -13.12 36.04 37.91
CA ALA A 395 -13.29 34.59 37.98
C ALA A 395 -12.14 33.88 38.72
N ILE A 396 -10.94 34.46 38.70
CA ILE A 396 -9.77 33.91 39.39
C ILE A 396 -9.63 34.50 40.79
N SER A 397 -9.62 35.82 40.95
CA SER A 397 -9.34 36.49 42.23
C SER A 397 -10.56 36.61 43.16
N GLY A 398 -11.77 36.54 42.60
CA GLY A 398 -13.01 36.89 43.30
C GLY A 398 -13.20 38.40 43.56
N LYS A 399 -12.33 39.26 43.01
CA LYS A 399 -12.30 40.71 43.27
C LYS A 399 -12.58 41.52 42.00
N ARG A 400 -13.37 42.60 42.14
CA ARG A 400 -13.72 43.54 41.04
C ARG A 400 -13.90 44.97 41.55
N ASP A 401 -12.80 45.56 41.98
CA ASP A 401 -12.76 46.94 42.48
C ASP A 401 -12.07 47.90 41.48
N ALA A 402 -11.95 49.18 41.86
CA ALA A 402 -11.32 50.20 41.02
C ALA A 402 -9.83 49.88 40.74
N TYR A 403 -9.12 49.27 41.69
CA TYR A 403 -7.72 48.90 41.52
C TYR A 403 -7.54 47.67 40.62
N ALA A 404 -8.46 46.70 40.67
CA ALA A 404 -8.52 45.61 39.69
C ALA A 404 -8.69 46.14 38.26
N THR A 405 -9.54 47.15 38.07
CA THR A 405 -9.70 47.82 36.76
C THR A 405 -8.41 48.47 36.30
N THR A 406 -7.71 49.14 37.21
CA THR A 406 -6.46 49.85 36.90
C THR A 406 -5.32 48.86 36.60
N LEU A 407 -5.22 47.76 37.35
CA LEU A 407 -4.26 46.67 37.12
C LEU A 407 -4.47 46.01 35.75
N VAL A 408 -5.72 45.68 35.41
CA VAL A 408 -6.06 45.04 34.12
C VAL A 408 -5.75 45.96 32.92
N GLN A 409 -5.98 47.27 33.07
CA GLN A 409 -5.60 48.27 32.07
C GLN A 409 -4.08 48.42 31.94
N ALA A 410 -3.34 48.36 33.05
CA ALA A 410 -1.88 48.51 33.06
C ALA A 410 -1.15 47.36 32.33
N VAL A 411 -1.71 46.15 32.34
CA VAL A 411 -1.19 45.02 31.55
C VAL A 411 -1.76 44.95 30.12
N GLU A 412 -2.38 46.04 29.66
CA GLU A 412 -2.97 46.15 28.31
C GLU A 412 -4.00 45.03 28.00
N CYS A 413 -4.65 44.48 29.03
CA CYS A 413 -5.62 43.39 28.90
C CYS A 413 -5.05 42.12 28.24
N VAL A 414 -3.73 41.87 28.33
CA VAL A 414 -3.10 40.63 27.85
C VAL A 414 -3.51 39.46 28.76
N PRO A 415 -4.14 38.38 28.24
CA PRO A 415 -4.71 37.29 29.05
C PRO A 415 -3.77 36.70 30.09
N LEU A 416 -2.55 36.32 29.70
CA LEU A 416 -1.61 35.69 30.63
C LEU A 416 -1.18 36.66 31.75
N ALA A 417 -0.93 37.92 31.41
CA ALA A 417 -0.55 38.95 32.38
C ALA A 417 -1.69 39.24 33.37
N VAL A 418 -2.94 39.26 32.88
CA VAL A 418 -4.16 39.41 33.70
C VAL A 418 -4.33 38.21 34.64
N GLN A 419 -4.10 36.98 34.15
CA GLN A 419 -4.20 35.78 34.98
C GLN A 419 -3.16 35.80 36.11
N LEU A 420 -1.89 36.09 35.80
CA LEU A 420 -0.82 36.17 36.81
C LEU A 420 -1.14 37.19 37.91
N LEU A 421 -1.62 38.39 37.54
CA LEU A 421 -2.04 39.40 38.52
C LEU A 421 -3.28 38.97 39.31
N ALA A 422 -4.23 38.27 38.69
CA ALA A 422 -5.43 37.78 39.36
C ALA A 422 -5.10 36.70 40.41
N TYR A 423 -4.15 35.81 40.12
CA TYR A 423 -3.65 34.83 41.09
C TYR A 423 -2.93 35.51 42.26
N LEU A 424 -2.12 36.55 42.01
CA LEU A 424 -1.54 37.35 43.10
C LEU A 424 -2.62 38.01 43.98
N ALA A 425 -3.65 38.57 43.35
CA ALA A 425 -4.77 39.22 44.03
C ALA A 425 -5.70 38.24 44.79
N GLN A 426 -5.54 36.91 44.65
CA GLN A 426 -6.19 35.96 45.55
C GLN A 426 -5.63 36.05 46.97
N SER A 427 -4.32 36.29 47.08
CA SER A 427 -3.60 36.29 48.36
C SER A 427 -3.35 37.69 48.93
N GLU A 428 -3.31 38.70 48.07
CA GLU A 428 -3.10 40.10 48.42
C GLU A 428 -4.31 40.97 48.06
N ASP A 429 -4.45 42.12 48.72
CA ASP A 429 -5.43 43.12 48.31
C ASP A 429 -4.98 43.85 47.05
N THR A 430 -5.92 44.08 46.14
CA THR A 430 -5.73 44.76 44.84
C THR A 430 -5.04 46.12 44.97
N VAL A 431 -5.27 46.83 46.09
CA VAL A 431 -4.59 48.09 46.44
C VAL A 431 -3.08 47.88 46.59
N HIS A 432 -2.67 46.87 47.35
CA HIS A 432 -1.25 46.58 47.58
C HIS A 432 -0.56 46.08 46.31
N VAL A 433 -1.25 45.26 45.51
CA VAL A 433 -0.75 44.80 44.20
C VAL A 433 -0.55 45.99 43.25
N TRP A 434 -1.47 46.96 43.26
CA TRP A 434 -1.35 48.20 42.49
C TRP A 434 -0.21 49.09 42.96
N GLU A 435 -0.07 49.33 44.27
CA GLU A 435 1.03 50.12 44.83
C GLU A 435 2.40 49.53 44.50
N ASN A 436 2.51 48.19 44.55
CA ASN A 436 3.71 47.46 44.14
C ASN A 436 3.98 47.58 42.65
N TRP A 437 2.95 47.46 41.81
CA TRP A 437 3.04 47.66 40.36
C TRP A 437 3.56 49.07 40.04
N GLU A 438 2.93 50.11 40.60
CA GLU A 438 3.27 51.51 40.36
C GLU A 438 4.69 51.86 40.84
N THR A 439 5.06 51.45 42.05
CA THR A 439 6.39 51.71 42.64
C THR A 439 7.50 51.09 41.79
N LYS A 440 7.34 49.82 41.37
CA LYS A 440 8.37 49.10 40.61
C LYS A 440 8.44 49.56 39.17
N HIS A 441 7.28 49.79 38.53
CA HIS A 441 7.20 50.32 37.17
C HIS A 441 7.92 51.68 37.06
N THR A 442 7.69 52.57 38.04
CA THR A 442 8.33 53.90 38.10
C THR A 442 9.83 53.81 38.42
N SER A 443 10.24 52.89 39.29
CA SER A 443 11.66 52.67 39.62
C SER A 443 12.49 52.13 38.43
N MET A 444 11.87 51.33 37.56
CA MET A 444 12.52 50.72 36.39
C MET A 444 12.56 51.67 35.19
N ALA A 445 11.53 52.51 35.01
CA ALA A 445 11.52 53.61 34.05
C ALA A 445 12.74 54.56 34.20
N HIS A 446 13.34 54.62 35.39
CA HIS A 446 14.56 55.39 35.68
C HIS A 446 15.89 54.62 35.59
N ARG A 447 15.91 53.27 35.53
CA ARG A 447 17.14 52.46 35.56
C ARG A 447 17.45 51.67 34.28
N ARG A 448 16.44 51.35 33.46
CA ARG A 448 16.59 50.71 32.14
C ARG A 448 15.55 51.34 31.22
N GLY A 449 15.99 51.85 30.07
CA GLY A 449 15.11 52.54 29.11
C GLY A 449 13.83 51.74 28.83
N ILE A 450 12.72 52.47 28.77
CA ILE A 450 11.32 52.03 28.87
C ILE A 450 10.85 50.98 27.82
N ASP A 451 11.65 50.64 26.81
CA ASP A 451 11.18 49.87 25.64
C ASP A 451 11.48 48.36 25.62
N LYS A 452 11.89 47.72 26.73
CA LYS A 452 12.42 46.33 26.66
C LYS A 452 11.69 45.21 27.40
N LEU A 453 10.70 45.47 28.27
CA LEU A 453 9.98 44.41 28.98
C LEU A 453 8.50 44.44 28.61
N SER A 454 7.93 43.30 28.21
CA SER A 454 6.51 43.19 27.89
C SER A 454 5.65 43.17 29.16
N SER A 455 4.36 43.51 29.04
CA SER A 455 3.40 43.42 30.16
C SER A 455 3.34 42.04 30.81
N VAL A 456 3.65 40.99 30.03
CA VAL A 456 3.77 39.61 30.53
C VAL A 456 5.03 39.43 31.37
N ASP A 457 6.18 39.91 30.90
CA ASP A 457 7.46 39.83 31.63
C ASP A 457 7.37 40.52 32.99
N PHE A 458 6.72 41.68 33.04
CA PHE A 458 6.54 42.43 34.28
C PHE A 458 5.56 41.73 35.25
N SER A 459 4.46 41.15 34.75
CA SER A 459 3.58 40.32 35.59
C SER A 459 4.29 39.10 36.14
N ILE A 460 5.17 38.44 35.36
CA ILE A 460 5.99 37.32 35.86
C ILE A 460 6.91 37.82 36.98
N MET A 461 7.61 38.93 36.76
CA MET A 461 8.49 39.54 37.78
C MET A 461 7.76 39.78 39.10
N LEU A 462 6.56 40.38 39.06
CA LEU A 462 5.76 40.61 40.26
C LEU A 462 5.33 39.30 40.94
N SER A 463 5.00 38.26 40.16
CA SER A 463 4.68 36.95 40.71
C SER A 463 5.87 36.32 41.42
N LEU A 464 7.09 36.48 40.90
CA LEU A 464 8.32 35.99 41.54
C LEU A 464 8.69 36.75 42.81
N GLU A 465 8.30 38.03 42.90
CA GLU A 465 8.57 38.89 44.06
C GLU A 465 7.43 38.88 45.09
N SER A 466 6.45 37.99 44.95
CA SER A 466 5.33 37.87 45.89
C SER A 466 5.80 37.42 47.28
N PRO A 467 5.10 37.77 48.37
CA PRO A 467 5.40 37.31 49.73
C PRO A 467 5.50 35.79 49.84
N GLN A 468 4.76 35.06 49.01
CA GLN A 468 4.74 33.61 48.99
C GLN A 468 5.99 33.04 48.30
N MET A 469 6.38 33.60 47.16
CA MET A 469 7.61 33.21 46.45
C MET A 469 8.87 33.63 47.21
N THR A 470 8.83 34.76 47.93
CA THR A 470 9.96 35.22 48.76
C THR A 470 10.08 34.45 50.08
N ALA A 471 8.97 33.91 50.60
CA ALA A 471 8.97 33.02 51.76
C ALA A 471 9.48 31.60 51.45
N ASP A 472 9.44 31.18 50.17
CA ASP A 472 9.85 29.86 49.71
C ASP A 472 10.90 29.97 48.58
N PRO A 473 12.19 30.19 48.92
CA PRO A 473 13.25 30.36 47.92
C PRO A 473 13.47 29.09 47.06
N ASP A 474 13.10 27.91 47.56
CA ASP A 474 13.21 26.64 46.84
C ASP A 474 12.27 26.60 45.63
N ALA A 475 11.13 27.33 45.68
CA ALA A 475 10.20 27.46 44.56
C ALA A 475 10.83 28.12 43.34
N LEU A 476 11.63 29.18 43.51
CA LEU A 476 12.30 29.85 42.39
C LEU A 476 13.37 28.95 41.74
N VAL A 477 14.11 28.19 42.57
CA VAL A 477 15.10 27.23 42.08
C VAL A 477 14.43 26.10 41.30
N LEU A 478 13.33 25.55 41.85
CA LEU A 478 12.53 24.52 41.16
C LEU A 478 11.94 25.04 39.84
N LEU A 479 11.42 26.27 39.81
CA LEU A 479 10.91 26.87 38.58
C LEU A 479 12.01 27.03 37.52
N SER A 480 13.22 27.40 37.94
CA SER A 480 14.38 27.50 37.05
C SER A 480 14.78 26.14 36.48
N ILE A 481 14.70 25.07 37.29
CA ILE A 481 14.94 23.69 36.85
C ILE A 481 13.85 23.21 35.87
N LEU A 482 12.57 23.36 36.22
CA LEU A 482 11.45 22.97 35.36
C LEU A 482 11.43 23.75 34.04
N SER A 483 11.96 24.97 34.04
CA SER A 483 12.12 25.78 32.82
C SER A 483 13.16 25.19 31.86
N MET A 484 14.00 24.25 32.27
CA MET A 484 14.92 23.52 31.37
C MET A 484 14.33 22.21 30.83
N LEU A 485 13.09 21.86 31.21
CA LEU A 485 12.41 20.64 30.81
C LEU A 485 11.24 20.99 29.87
N PRO A 486 11.42 21.01 28.55
CA PRO A 486 10.37 21.39 27.61
C PRO A 486 9.14 20.48 27.69
N ASP A 487 9.32 19.17 27.93
CA ASP A 487 8.23 18.19 28.02
C ASP A 487 7.61 18.15 29.42
N GLY A 488 8.22 18.88 30.37
CA GLY A 488 7.88 18.86 31.78
C GLY A 488 8.38 17.61 32.50
N LEU A 489 8.01 17.52 33.79
CA LEU A 489 8.41 16.41 34.67
C LEU A 489 7.20 15.52 34.98
N GLN A 490 7.31 14.22 34.75
CA GLN A 490 6.27 13.26 35.14
C GLN A 490 6.06 13.26 36.66
N MET A 491 4.81 13.44 37.10
CA MET A 491 4.48 13.47 38.54
C MET A 491 4.90 12.17 39.27
N SER A 492 4.85 11.02 38.60
CA SER A 492 5.30 9.73 39.12
C SER A 492 6.81 9.68 39.40
N LYS A 493 7.62 10.44 38.63
CA LYS A 493 9.08 10.50 38.76
C LYS A 493 9.57 11.57 39.72
N LEU A 494 8.69 12.37 40.33
CA LEU A 494 9.06 13.47 41.22
C LEU A 494 9.96 13.03 42.38
N GLN A 495 9.69 11.86 42.99
CA GLN A 495 10.50 11.34 44.09
C GLN A 495 11.91 10.94 43.66
N SER A 496 12.06 10.25 42.53
CA SER A 496 13.38 9.88 42.01
C SER A 496 14.14 11.11 41.54
N PHE A 497 13.45 12.07 40.91
CA PHE A 497 14.03 13.33 40.49
C PHE A 497 14.57 14.14 41.68
N GLN A 498 13.82 14.22 42.78
CA GLN A 498 14.24 14.94 43.99
C GLN A 498 15.57 14.38 44.56
N THR A 499 15.84 13.08 44.45
CA THR A 499 17.10 12.50 44.97
C THR A 499 18.36 13.05 44.29
N ALA A 500 18.24 13.63 43.09
CA ALA A 500 19.36 14.25 42.39
C ALA A 500 19.71 15.66 42.91
N PHE A 501 18.81 16.30 43.68
CA PHE A 501 18.96 17.68 44.15
C PHE A 501 19.06 17.74 45.68
N ALA A 502 20.30 17.67 46.19
CA ALA A 502 20.56 17.74 47.63
C ALA A 502 20.11 19.06 48.29
N ASN A 503 20.05 20.14 47.50
CA ASN A 503 19.63 21.47 47.90
C ASN A 503 18.12 21.72 47.83
N LEU A 504 17.31 20.75 47.36
CA LEU A 504 15.86 20.89 47.26
C LEU A 504 15.11 19.74 47.97
N PRO A 505 15.23 19.63 49.31
CA PRO A 505 14.64 18.53 50.07
C PRO A 505 13.10 18.58 50.17
N TYR A 506 12.48 19.73 49.85
CA TYR A 506 11.02 19.93 49.96
C TYR A 506 10.38 20.29 48.61
N MET A 507 10.73 19.58 47.54
CA MET A 507 10.28 19.87 46.18
C MET A 507 8.75 19.87 46.02
N GLN A 508 8.00 19.08 46.79
CA GLN A 508 6.52 19.12 46.82
C GLN A 508 5.96 20.43 47.38
N HIS A 509 6.61 21.02 48.38
CA HIS A 509 6.18 22.30 48.96
C HIS A 509 6.43 23.44 47.96
N ALA A 510 7.65 23.51 47.42
CA ALA A 510 8.04 24.40 46.34
C ALA A 510 7.07 24.31 45.14
N LEU A 511 6.70 23.09 44.74
CA LEU A 511 5.74 22.87 43.66
C LEU A 511 4.34 23.42 43.99
N SER A 512 3.87 23.26 45.23
CA SER A 512 2.61 23.84 45.68
C SER A 512 2.63 25.38 45.59
N THR A 513 3.74 26.00 45.99
CA THR A 513 3.94 27.45 45.88
C THR A 513 3.89 27.92 44.43
N LEU A 514 4.50 27.16 43.50
CA LEU A 514 4.44 27.45 42.07
C LEU A 514 3.04 27.31 41.46
N TYR A 515 2.26 26.29 41.87
CA TYR A 515 0.86 26.14 41.46
C TYR A 515 0.00 27.30 41.95
N HIS A 516 0.19 27.74 43.20
CA HIS A 516 -0.54 28.87 43.78
C HIS A 516 -0.29 30.19 43.04
N ASN A 517 0.92 30.38 42.50
CA ASN A 517 1.27 31.56 41.70
C ASN A 517 0.99 31.39 40.20
N ALA A 518 0.37 30.28 39.78
CA ALA A 518 0.09 29.93 38.38
C ALA A 518 1.33 29.94 37.45
N LEU A 519 2.52 29.64 38.01
CA LEU A 519 3.78 29.59 37.27
C LEU A 519 4.02 28.22 36.61
N VAL A 520 3.34 27.17 37.11
CA VAL A 520 3.35 25.80 36.58
C VAL A 520 1.93 25.28 36.41
N TYR A 521 1.73 24.32 35.50
CA TYR A 521 0.47 23.63 35.31
C TYR A 521 0.68 22.13 35.10
N THR A 522 -0.38 21.33 35.30
CA THR A 522 -0.37 19.89 34.97
C THR A 522 -0.87 19.69 33.54
N ALA A 523 -0.04 19.12 32.67
CA ALA A 523 -0.40 18.72 31.32
C ALA A 523 -1.29 17.46 31.35
N GLN A 524 -1.98 17.17 30.24
CA GLN A 524 -2.84 15.97 30.13
C GLN A 524 -2.07 14.66 30.21
N SER A 525 -0.80 14.68 29.80
CA SER A 525 0.14 13.58 29.99
C SER A 525 0.44 13.27 31.47
N GLY A 526 -0.01 14.13 32.39
CA GLY A 526 0.34 14.05 33.81
C GLY A 526 1.67 14.74 34.15
N ASN A 527 2.31 15.40 33.17
CA ASN A 527 3.57 16.12 33.37
C ASN A 527 3.33 17.49 34.02
N ILE A 528 4.26 17.90 34.88
CA ILE A 528 4.36 19.23 35.45
C ILE A 528 5.13 20.09 34.45
N SER A 529 4.49 21.10 33.87
CA SER A 529 5.07 21.91 32.79
C SER A 529 4.99 23.41 33.09
N VAL A 530 5.92 24.16 32.50
CA VAL A 530 5.98 25.62 32.55
C VAL A 530 5.51 26.17 31.20
N LEU A 531 4.65 27.19 31.22
CA LEU A 531 4.20 27.84 29.98
C LEU A 531 5.40 28.49 29.26
N SER A 532 5.47 28.34 27.93
CA SER A 532 6.57 28.85 27.08
C SER A 532 7.00 30.30 27.39
N PRO A 533 6.09 31.30 27.56
CA PRO A 533 6.50 32.66 27.95
C PRO A 533 7.21 32.76 29.31
N ILE A 534 6.73 32.00 30.31
CA ILE A 534 7.31 31.98 31.66
C ILE A 534 8.68 31.30 31.60
N ARG A 535 8.77 30.16 30.89
CA ARG A 535 10.01 29.42 30.67
C ARG A 535 11.10 30.30 30.07
N LEU A 536 10.79 31.00 28.97
CA LEU A 536 11.73 31.91 28.29
C LEU A 536 12.15 33.09 29.18
N TYR A 537 11.22 33.68 29.94
CA TYR A 537 11.53 34.76 30.86
C TYR A 537 12.49 34.30 31.97
N ILE A 538 12.23 33.12 32.56
CA ILE A 538 13.08 32.54 33.60
C ILE A 538 14.47 32.20 33.04
N GLN A 539 14.55 31.54 31.88
CA GLN A 539 15.83 31.23 31.23
C GLN A 539 16.67 32.49 30.94
N ALA A 540 16.03 33.61 30.56
CA ALA A 540 16.72 34.84 30.22
C ALA A 540 17.16 35.67 31.45
N ASN A 541 16.41 35.63 32.55
CA ASN A 541 16.62 36.53 33.70
C ASN A 541 17.13 35.82 34.97
N HIS A 542 16.95 34.51 35.09
CA HIS A 542 17.32 33.70 36.24
C HIS A 542 18.15 32.49 35.79
N ALA A 543 19.47 32.68 35.70
CA ALA A 543 20.39 31.59 35.37
C ALA A 543 20.36 30.48 36.45
N LEU A 544 20.47 29.23 36.02
CA LEU A 544 20.56 28.12 36.98
C LEU A 544 21.83 28.21 37.82
N SER A 545 21.71 27.82 39.09
CA SER A 545 22.86 27.62 39.94
C SER A 545 23.70 26.44 39.45
N LEU A 546 25.02 26.47 39.69
CA LEU A 546 25.92 25.35 39.37
C LEU A 546 25.45 24.05 40.03
N GLU A 547 24.92 24.13 41.26
CA GLU A 547 24.41 22.96 41.99
C GLU A 547 23.15 22.37 41.34
N SER A 548 22.26 23.21 40.81
CA SER A 548 21.09 22.77 40.04
C SER A 548 21.48 22.14 38.71
N ILE A 549 22.49 22.67 38.03
CA ILE A 549 23.05 22.05 36.81
C ILE A 549 23.63 20.68 37.14
N ASP A 550 24.40 20.55 38.23
CA ASP A 550 24.95 19.27 38.68
C ASP A 550 23.85 18.28 39.10
N GLY A 551 22.73 18.76 39.63
CA GLY A 551 21.54 17.94 39.91
C GLY A 551 20.90 17.41 38.62
N LEU A 552 20.70 18.27 37.61
CA LEU A 552 20.20 17.86 36.30
C LEU A 552 21.14 16.85 35.63
N LYS A 553 22.46 17.07 35.68
CA LYS A 553 23.45 16.12 35.16
C LYS A 553 23.40 14.77 35.87
N ARG A 554 23.27 14.76 37.21
CA ARG A 554 23.16 13.53 38.01
C ARG A 554 21.93 12.70 37.67
N TYR A 555 20.84 13.33 37.23
CA TYR A 555 19.62 12.62 36.83
C TYR A 555 19.65 12.20 35.35
N TYR A 556 19.94 13.13 34.44
CA TYR A 556 19.74 12.91 33.00
C TYR A 556 20.93 12.27 32.27
N LEU A 557 22.18 12.42 32.74
CA LEU A 557 23.31 11.75 32.09
C LEU A 557 23.26 10.22 32.26
N PRO A 558 22.98 9.65 33.45
CA PRO A 558 22.78 8.21 33.57
C PRO A 558 21.61 7.70 32.73
N LEU A 559 20.55 8.49 32.62
CA LEU A 559 19.40 8.18 31.77
C LEU A 559 19.82 8.12 30.30
N ALA A 560 20.54 9.14 29.80
CA ALA A 560 21.08 9.16 28.44
C ALA A 560 22.00 7.96 28.13
N SER A 561 22.82 7.55 29.10
CA SER A 561 23.70 6.37 29.00
C SER A 561 22.95 5.04 28.88
N LEU A 562 21.69 4.94 29.30
CA LEU A 562 20.86 3.76 29.01
C LEU A 562 20.72 3.52 27.51
N GLY A 563 20.89 4.57 26.70
CA GLY A 563 20.85 4.48 25.25
C GLY A 563 21.85 3.48 24.66
N GLU A 564 22.95 3.14 25.35
CA GLU A 564 23.87 2.07 24.92
C GLU A 564 23.17 0.70 24.83
N LYS A 565 22.10 0.49 25.62
CA LYS A 565 21.28 -0.73 25.66
C LYS A 565 19.91 -0.53 25.02
N TYR A 566 19.86 0.27 23.96
CA TYR A 566 18.63 0.63 23.23
C TYR A 566 17.75 -0.57 22.81
N ALA A 567 18.34 -1.75 22.65
CA ALA A 567 17.62 -2.97 22.23
C ALA A 567 16.71 -3.56 23.31
N LEU A 568 16.82 -3.13 24.58
CA LEU A 568 15.98 -3.63 25.68
C LEU A 568 14.64 -2.88 25.74
N PRO A 569 13.48 -3.56 25.78
CA PRO A 569 12.18 -2.90 25.84
C PRO A 569 12.00 -1.97 27.04
N ASP A 570 12.52 -2.34 28.21
CA ASP A 570 12.43 -1.53 29.42
C ASP A 570 13.13 -0.16 29.23
N VAL A 571 14.29 -0.15 28.56
CA VAL A 571 15.05 1.08 28.25
C VAL A 571 14.25 1.98 27.32
N GLN A 572 13.58 1.41 26.32
CA GLN A 572 12.74 2.17 25.39
C GLN A 572 11.58 2.85 26.13
N THR A 573 10.90 2.14 27.04
CA THR A 573 9.80 2.71 27.82
C THR A 573 10.25 3.84 28.76
N GLU A 574 11.50 3.81 29.21
CA GLU A 574 12.07 4.80 30.12
C GLU A 574 12.56 6.07 29.38
N LEU A 575 13.18 5.90 28.21
CA LEU A 575 13.76 6.97 27.40
C LEU A 575 12.75 7.69 26.51
N LEU A 576 11.77 6.98 25.93
CA LEU A 576 10.82 7.55 24.98
C LEU A 576 10.09 8.81 25.49
N PRO A 577 9.61 8.87 26.76
CA PRO A 577 8.94 10.06 27.29
C PRO A 577 9.88 11.23 27.60
N GLU A 578 11.19 11.04 27.54
CA GLU A 578 12.21 12.00 27.95
C GLU A 578 13.06 12.49 26.76
N ILE A 579 12.74 12.11 25.52
CA ILE A 579 13.51 12.45 24.32
C ILE A 579 13.66 13.98 24.19
N GLY A 580 12.58 14.76 24.29
CA GLY A 580 12.63 16.21 24.16
C GLY A 580 13.40 16.87 25.31
N ASN A 581 13.19 16.40 26.54
CA ASN A 581 13.98 16.79 27.71
C ASN A 581 15.49 16.52 27.52
N LEU A 582 15.87 15.31 27.10
CA LEU A 582 17.26 14.91 26.87
C LEU A 582 17.91 15.70 25.74
N ASN A 583 17.22 15.87 24.61
CA ASN A 583 17.68 16.71 23.51
C ASN A 583 18.02 18.12 23.99
N PHE A 584 17.08 18.78 24.66
CA PHE A 584 17.27 20.16 25.12
C PHE A 584 18.40 20.28 26.17
N LEU A 585 18.44 19.37 27.14
CA LEU A 585 19.42 19.42 28.23
C LEU A 585 20.83 19.12 27.75
N LEU A 586 21.00 18.11 26.90
CA LEU A 586 22.32 17.76 26.36
C LEU A 586 22.88 18.92 25.54
N GLU A 587 22.09 19.53 24.66
CA GLU A 587 22.48 20.77 23.95
C GLU A 587 22.93 21.86 24.93
N SER A 588 22.11 22.13 25.95
CA SER A 588 22.39 23.17 26.95
C SER A 588 23.66 22.88 27.75
N PHE A 589 23.98 21.62 28.04
CA PHE A 589 25.20 21.25 28.75
C PHE A 589 26.48 21.53 27.94
N PHE A 590 26.43 21.40 26.61
CA PHE A 590 27.53 21.79 25.72
C PHE A 590 27.73 23.31 25.65
N GLU A 591 26.67 24.10 25.83
CA GLU A 591 26.76 25.57 25.84
C GLU A 591 27.29 26.14 27.17
N ILE A 592 26.94 25.50 28.30
CA ILE A 592 27.21 26.02 29.65
C ILE A 592 28.58 25.58 30.20
N ALA A 593 29.04 24.38 29.87
CA ALA A 593 30.26 23.79 30.42
C ALA A 593 31.32 23.53 29.34
N THR A 594 32.60 23.52 29.72
CA THR A 594 33.65 22.97 28.85
C THR A 594 33.35 21.48 28.64
N PRO A 595 33.10 21.03 27.42
CA PRO A 595 32.66 19.67 27.20
C PRO A 595 33.78 18.69 27.53
N ASP A 596 33.45 17.70 28.35
CA ASP A 596 34.32 16.60 28.75
C ASP A 596 33.67 15.25 28.39
N ASN A 597 34.44 14.17 28.54
CA ASN A 597 33.96 12.82 28.22
C ASN A 597 32.76 12.38 29.07
N ALA A 598 32.47 13.05 30.19
CA ALA A 598 31.32 12.78 31.05
C ALA A 598 30.00 13.26 30.42
N ILE A 599 30.04 14.19 29.47
CA ILE A 599 28.87 14.63 28.68
C ILE A 599 28.86 13.93 27.32
N VAL A 600 30.02 13.86 26.66
CA VAL A 600 30.13 13.34 25.29
C VAL A 600 29.63 11.90 25.16
N LYS A 601 30.06 10.99 26.05
CA LYS A 601 29.70 9.57 25.96
C LYS A 601 28.18 9.35 26.17
N PRO A 602 27.53 9.88 27.23
CA PRO A 602 26.07 9.81 27.35
C PRO A 602 25.32 10.42 26.16
N THR A 603 25.82 11.51 25.56
CA THR A 603 25.20 12.08 24.35
C THR A 603 25.29 11.12 23.16
N LEU A 604 26.44 10.48 22.92
CA LEU A 604 26.57 9.48 21.85
C LEU A 604 25.68 8.26 22.09
N ASP A 605 25.57 7.79 23.33
CA ASP A 605 24.69 6.67 23.69
C ASP A 605 23.21 7.02 23.48
N PHE A 606 22.80 8.24 23.82
CA PHE A 606 21.47 8.75 23.50
C PHE A 606 21.26 8.89 21.98
N CYS A 607 22.23 9.40 21.23
CA CYS A 607 22.15 9.45 19.76
C CYS A 607 22.02 8.06 19.12
N ARG A 608 22.66 7.02 19.69
CA ARG A 608 22.46 5.62 19.26
C ARG A 608 21.01 5.16 19.48
N PHE A 609 20.44 5.47 20.64
CA PHE A 609 19.02 5.21 20.91
C PHE A 609 18.11 5.96 19.93
N CYS A 610 18.37 7.24 19.70
CA CYS A 610 17.64 8.03 18.69
C CYS A 610 17.70 7.35 17.32
N GLN A 611 18.88 6.93 16.86
CA GLN A 611 19.01 6.22 15.58
C GLN A 611 18.26 4.89 15.53
N PHE A 612 18.26 4.13 16.63
CA PHE A 612 17.49 2.90 16.72
C PHE A 612 15.98 3.16 16.55
N MET A 613 15.50 4.30 17.07
CA MET A 613 14.13 4.78 16.89
C MET A 613 13.91 5.52 15.54
N ASN A 614 14.90 5.51 14.63
CA ASN A 614 14.93 6.26 13.37
C ASN A 614 14.82 7.79 13.52
N LEU A 615 15.50 8.33 14.53
CA LEU A 615 15.60 9.75 14.83
C LEU A 615 17.03 10.20 14.59
N TYR A 616 17.24 11.04 13.59
CA TYR A 616 18.58 11.41 13.12
C TYR A 616 18.90 12.86 13.53
N GLU A 617 19.37 13.03 14.77
CA GLU A 617 19.76 14.32 15.35
C GLU A 617 21.16 14.77 14.88
N ASP A 618 21.24 15.64 13.87
CA ASP A 618 22.53 16.13 13.33
C ASP A 618 23.21 17.17 14.25
N LYS A 619 22.42 18.00 14.94
CA LYS A 619 22.96 19.11 15.75
C LYS A 619 23.76 18.61 16.95
N LEU A 620 23.24 17.64 17.70
CA LEU A 620 23.96 17.03 18.84
C LEU A 620 25.25 16.34 18.39
N LEU A 621 25.22 15.62 17.27
CA LEU A 621 26.41 14.97 16.71
C LEU A 621 27.47 16.00 16.30
N ASN A 622 27.07 17.12 15.70
CA ASN A 622 28.00 18.21 15.37
C ASN A 622 28.61 18.86 16.62
N LEU A 623 27.81 19.09 17.67
CA LEU A 623 28.31 19.60 18.95
C LEU A 623 29.33 18.64 19.57
N VAL A 624 29.02 17.34 19.60
CA VAL A 624 29.95 16.30 20.07
C VAL A 624 31.23 16.28 19.25
N TYR A 625 31.14 16.33 17.92
CA TYR A 625 32.32 16.34 17.05
C TYR A 625 33.23 17.53 17.32
N THR A 626 32.67 18.73 17.54
CA THR A 626 33.45 19.94 17.87
C THR A 626 34.07 19.90 19.27
N ALA A 627 33.45 19.18 20.20
CA ALA A 627 33.91 19.05 21.58
C ALA A 627 35.08 18.06 21.73
N LEU A 628 35.15 17.06 20.86
CA LEU A 628 36.18 16.01 20.89
C LEU A 628 37.55 16.57 20.49
N GLN A 629 38.52 16.46 21.41
CA GLN A 629 39.93 16.81 21.14
C GLN A 629 40.68 15.66 20.43
N ASP A 630 41.88 15.97 19.92
CA ASP A 630 42.70 15.04 19.12
C ASP A 630 43.09 13.69 19.78
N PRO A 631 43.16 13.49 21.12
CA PRO A 631 43.51 12.17 21.67
C PRO A 631 42.34 11.16 21.72
N ASP A 632 41.07 11.60 21.64
CA ASP A 632 39.89 10.74 21.84
C ASP A 632 39.40 10.06 20.54
N HIS A 633 40.31 9.37 19.86
CA HIS A 633 40.07 8.74 18.56
C HIS A 633 38.85 7.78 18.56
N GLY A 634 38.61 7.03 19.65
CA GLY A 634 37.48 6.10 19.74
C GLY A 634 36.11 6.79 19.71
N LEU A 635 35.88 7.77 20.59
CA LEU A 635 34.62 8.52 20.63
C LEU A 635 34.41 9.35 19.37
N ARG A 636 35.50 9.80 18.73
CA ARG A 636 35.45 10.48 17.43
C ARG A 636 35.02 9.55 16.32
N GLY A 637 35.51 8.31 16.31
CA GLY A 637 35.03 7.28 15.40
C GLY A 637 33.55 6.97 15.61
N ASP A 638 33.10 6.80 16.86
CA ASP A 638 31.70 6.58 17.22
C ASP A 638 30.79 7.72 16.69
N CYS A 639 31.20 8.96 16.88
CA CYS A 639 30.47 10.14 16.40
C CYS A 639 30.35 10.15 14.86
N LEU A 640 31.47 9.93 14.15
CA LEU A 640 31.51 9.88 12.69
C LEU A 640 30.67 8.72 12.13
N PHE A 641 30.68 7.56 12.78
CA PHE A 641 29.84 6.42 12.41
C PHE A 641 28.35 6.76 12.51
N LEU A 642 27.94 7.44 13.59
CA LEU A 642 26.57 7.90 13.74
C LEU A 642 26.22 8.95 12.67
N GLN A 643 27.10 9.91 12.37
CA GLN A 643 26.89 10.88 11.28
C GLN A 643 26.76 10.21 9.92
N ALA A 644 27.53 9.15 9.65
CA ALA A 644 27.43 8.36 8.42
C ALA A 644 26.03 7.73 8.28
N LYS A 645 25.50 7.13 9.35
CA LYS A 645 24.13 6.59 9.37
C LYS A 645 23.07 7.67 9.14
N CYS A 646 23.22 8.87 9.72
CA CYS A 646 22.34 10.01 9.45
C CYS A 646 22.38 10.43 7.97
N CYS A 647 23.57 10.50 7.37
CA CYS A 647 23.72 10.83 5.95
C CYS A 647 23.11 9.75 5.04
N GLN A 648 23.27 8.48 5.39
CA GLN A 648 22.68 7.36 4.64
C GLN A 648 21.14 7.42 4.67
N PHE A 649 20.55 7.72 5.82
CA PHE A 649 19.10 7.88 5.95
C PHE A 649 18.56 9.08 5.16
N THR A 650 19.30 10.19 5.14
CA THR A 650 18.94 11.39 4.35
C THR A 650 19.33 11.28 2.87
N ALA A 651 19.65 10.08 2.38
CA ALA A 651 20.05 9.77 1.00
C ALA A 651 21.28 10.56 0.49
N GLN A 652 22.12 11.06 1.39
CA GLN A 652 23.40 11.71 1.08
C GLN A 652 24.52 10.64 1.07
N ILE A 653 24.45 9.74 0.09
CA ILE A 653 25.25 8.51 0.05
C ILE A 653 26.76 8.79 -0.03
N GLU A 654 27.19 9.81 -0.79
CA GLU A 654 28.62 10.14 -0.90
C GLU A 654 29.19 10.65 0.43
N LYS A 655 28.41 11.43 1.20
CA LYS A 655 28.83 11.89 2.53
C LYS A 655 28.87 10.74 3.52
N ALA A 656 27.89 9.82 3.45
CA ALA A 656 27.87 8.63 4.29
C ALA A 656 29.12 7.77 4.06
N GLU A 657 29.50 7.54 2.80
CA GLU A 657 30.72 6.81 2.44
C GLU A 657 31.98 7.48 3.03
N GLY A 658 32.07 8.81 2.92
CA GLY A 658 33.16 9.59 3.50
C GLY A 658 33.26 9.42 5.02
N TYR A 659 32.15 9.62 5.73
CA TYR A 659 32.12 9.50 7.19
C TYR A 659 32.41 8.08 7.69
N TYR A 660 31.93 7.03 7.02
CA TYR A 660 32.29 5.66 7.40
C TYR A 660 33.80 5.38 7.23
N LYS A 661 34.44 5.89 6.18
CA LYS A 661 35.90 5.75 5.99
C LYS A 661 36.69 6.51 7.05
N GLU A 662 36.23 7.71 7.42
CA GLU A 662 36.85 8.48 8.49
C GLU A 662 36.66 7.81 9.86
N ALA A 663 35.47 7.28 10.15
CA ALA A 663 35.18 6.51 11.36
C ALA A 663 36.13 5.32 11.50
N LEU A 664 36.28 4.52 10.43
CA LEU A 664 37.23 3.40 10.37
C LEU A 664 38.66 3.85 10.68
N THR A 665 39.10 4.97 10.09
CA THR A 665 40.43 5.51 10.33
C THR A 665 40.63 5.91 11.80
N MET A 666 39.60 6.46 12.44
CA MET A 666 39.65 6.84 13.86
C MET A 666 39.64 5.62 14.77
N HIS A 667 38.81 4.60 14.50
CA HIS A 667 38.81 3.35 15.26
C HIS A 667 40.09 2.53 15.04
N GLU A 668 40.74 2.62 13.88
CA GLU A 668 42.09 2.07 13.63
C GLU A 668 43.14 2.74 14.53
N LYS A 669 43.14 4.07 14.63
CA LYS A 669 44.03 4.81 15.54
C LYS A 669 43.75 4.54 17.02
N ALA A 670 42.49 4.26 17.37
CA ALA A 670 42.08 3.89 18.72
C ALA A 670 42.39 2.41 19.06
N GLU A 671 42.85 1.62 18.09
CA GLU A 671 43.04 0.17 18.21
C GLU A 671 41.77 -0.61 18.62
N ASP A 672 40.58 -0.06 18.36
CA ASP A 672 39.29 -0.69 18.65
C ASP A 672 38.89 -1.65 17.52
N LEU A 673 39.31 -2.91 17.66
CA LEU A 673 39.03 -3.95 16.67
C LEU A 673 37.52 -4.24 16.50
N SER A 674 36.71 -4.00 17.53
CA SER A 674 35.26 -4.26 17.48
C SER A 674 34.59 -3.23 16.58
N GLN A 675 34.89 -1.95 16.79
CA GLN A 675 34.28 -0.90 15.97
C GLN A 675 34.85 -0.86 14.55
N GLN A 676 36.13 -1.18 14.35
CA GLN A 676 36.69 -1.37 13.02
C GLN A 676 35.92 -2.43 12.21
N ALA A 677 35.54 -3.54 12.85
CA ALA A 677 34.78 -4.61 12.20
C ALA A 677 33.35 -4.14 11.84
N HIS A 678 32.70 -3.41 12.74
CA HIS A 678 31.40 -2.78 12.47
C HIS A 678 31.46 -1.77 11.31
N ASP A 679 32.44 -0.85 11.30
CA ASP A 679 32.60 0.12 10.22
C ASP A 679 32.74 -0.55 8.85
N LEU A 680 33.57 -1.61 8.78
CA LEU A 680 33.78 -2.39 7.56
C LEU A 680 32.52 -3.14 7.13
N GLN A 681 31.75 -3.69 8.06
CA GLN A 681 30.48 -4.34 7.74
C GLN A 681 29.48 -3.34 7.14
N TYR A 682 29.36 -2.15 7.71
CA TYR A 682 28.45 -1.11 7.21
C TYR A 682 28.92 -0.50 5.88
N LEU A 683 30.23 -0.29 5.69
CA LEU A 683 30.79 0.04 4.37
C LEU A 683 30.47 -1.06 3.34
N GLY A 684 30.59 -2.33 3.73
CA GLY A 684 30.18 -3.46 2.90
C GLY A 684 28.72 -3.37 2.47
N LYS A 685 27.81 -3.15 3.43
CA LYS A 685 26.37 -2.95 3.16
C LYS A 685 26.10 -1.74 2.25
N LEU A 686 26.81 -0.63 2.45
CA LEU A 686 26.68 0.58 1.62
C LEU A 686 27.12 0.31 0.17
N TYR A 687 28.26 -0.35 -0.03
CA TYR A 687 28.73 -0.71 -1.37
C TYR A 687 27.81 -1.71 -2.07
N PHE A 688 27.16 -2.60 -1.31
CA PHE A 688 26.12 -3.47 -1.86
C PHE A 688 24.93 -2.65 -2.41
N GLN A 689 24.45 -1.66 -1.65
CA GLN A 689 23.38 -0.75 -2.09
C GLN A 689 23.77 0.06 -3.34
N LEU A 690 25.05 0.39 -3.50
CA LEU A 690 25.60 1.05 -4.68
C LEU A 690 25.91 0.11 -5.85
N SER A 691 25.55 -1.18 -5.74
CA SER A 691 25.89 -2.24 -6.71
C SER A 691 27.39 -2.42 -6.97
N ARG A 692 28.25 -1.94 -6.06
CA ARG A 692 29.71 -2.11 -6.08
C ARG A 692 30.09 -3.41 -5.38
N LEU A 693 29.68 -4.53 -5.97
CA LEU A 693 29.70 -5.86 -5.33
C LEU A 693 31.11 -6.31 -4.90
N LEU A 694 32.16 -6.02 -5.69
CA LEU A 694 33.53 -6.42 -5.35
C LEU A 694 34.11 -5.64 -4.15
N GLU A 695 33.80 -4.35 -4.04
CA GLU A 695 34.21 -3.55 -2.88
C GLU A 695 33.44 -3.97 -1.63
N SER A 696 32.15 -4.32 -1.79
CA SER A 696 31.34 -4.89 -0.72
C SER A 696 31.95 -6.20 -0.19
N GLU A 697 32.25 -7.14 -1.09
CA GLU A 697 32.89 -8.42 -0.79
C GLU A 697 34.21 -8.22 -0.04
N HIS A 698 35.07 -7.31 -0.53
CA HIS A 698 36.36 -7.02 0.09
C HIS A 698 36.23 -6.51 1.53
N ASN A 699 35.32 -5.57 1.79
CA ASN A 699 35.14 -5.00 3.12
C ASN A 699 34.52 -6.01 4.10
N LEU A 700 33.56 -6.82 3.65
CA LEU A 700 32.95 -7.87 4.49
C LEU A 700 33.94 -9.00 4.82
N GLN A 701 34.84 -9.38 3.90
CA GLN A 701 35.92 -10.32 4.21
C GLN A 701 36.91 -9.76 5.26
N ARG A 702 37.13 -8.44 5.27
CA ARG A 702 37.93 -7.78 6.33
C ARG A 702 37.19 -7.75 7.65
N ALA A 703 35.90 -7.40 7.65
CA ALA A 703 35.03 -7.44 8.84
C ALA A 703 35.02 -8.84 9.47
N LEU A 704 34.81 -9.88 8.65
CA LEU A 704 34.77 -11.27 9.09
C LEU A 704 36.06 -11.68 9.80
N LYS A 705 37.23 -11.33 9.23
CA LYS A 705 38.53 -11.59 9.85
C LYS A 705 38.68 -10.92 11.22
N LEU A 706 38.16 -9.71 11.38
CA LEU A 706 38.20 -9.00 12.66
C LEU A 706 37.21 -9.59 13.67
N HIS A 707 35.95 -9.85 13.28
CA HIS A 707 34.97 -10.50 14.16
C HIS A 707 35.43 -11.90 14.60
N THR A 708 36.07 -12.68 13.72
CA THR A 708 36.71 -13.96 14.10
C THR A 708 37.84 -13.76 15.10
N LYS A 709 38.69 -12.75 14.92
CA LYS A 709 39.81 -12.46 15.84
C LYS A 709 39.34 -12.07 17.25
N ILE A 710 38.26 -11.32 17.36
CA ILE A 710 37.68 -10.90 18.66
C ILE A 710 36.71 -11.94 19.25
N GLY A 711 36.35 -12.97 18.48
CA GLY A 711 35.42 -14.02 18.91
C GLY A 711 33.95 -13.61 18.90
N ASP A 712 33.58 -12.55 18.16
CA ASP A 712 32.19 -12.12 18.01
C ASP A 712 31.49 -13.02 16.99
N LYS A 713 30.74 -14.01 17.49
CA LYS A 713 30.00 -14.96 16.65
C LYS A 713 28.79 -14.32 15.96
N VAL A 714 28.19 -13.30 16.56
CA VAL A 714 27.03 -12.60 15.98
C VAL A 714 27.49 -11.80 14.77
N GLY A 715 28.56 -11.00 14.92
CA GLY A 715 29.19 -10.27 13.81
C GLY A 715 29.62 -11.18 12.67
N GLN A 716 30.27 -12.31 12.98
CA GLN A 716 30.66 -13.32 11.98
C GLN A 716 29.46 -13.88 11.19
N GLY A 717 28.36 -14.21 11.88
CA GLY A 717 27.14 -14.72 11.24
C GLY A 717 26.55 -13.72 10.24
N TYR A 718 26.48 -12.43 10.61
CA TYR A 718 26.01 -11.38 9.72
C TYR A 718 26.97 -11.09 8.55
N ASP A 719 28.29 -11.14 8.76
CA ASP A 719 29.25 -10.96 7.67
C ASP A 719 29.13 -12.08 6.63
N LEU A 720 29.06 -13.33 7.08
CA LEU A 720 28.87 -14.50 6.22
C LEU A 720 27.53 -14.46 5.49
N GLN A 721 26.45 -14.05 6.15
CA GLN A 721 25.16 -13.86 5.50
C GLN A 721 25.24 -12.81 4.37
N ASN A 722 25.89 -11.67 4.61
CA ASN A 722 26.06 -10.64 3.58
C ASN A 722 26.97 -11.11 2.43
N LEU A 723 28.04 -11.86 2.73
CA LEU A 723 28.88 -12.51 1.71
C LEU A 723 28.10 -13.55 0.88
N GLY A 724 27.22 -14.31 1.54
CA GLY A 724 26.30 -15.24 0.87
C GLY A 724 25.37 -14.52 -0.10
N ARG A 725 24.79 -13.38 0.32
CA ARG A 725 23.97 -12.53 -0.55
C ARG A 725 24.76 -11.95 -1.73
N ILE A 726 25.98 -11.49 -1.53
CA ILE A 726 26.83 -10.99 -2.64
C ILE A 726 27.17 -12.12 -3.62
N SER A 727 27.49 -13.30 -3.09
CA SER A 727 27.78 -14.49 -3.90
C SER A 727 26.55 -14.90 -4.72
N LEU A 728 25.34 -14.76 -4.17
CA LEU A 728 24.07 -14.95 -4.88
C LEU A 728 23.92 -13.97 -6.05
N GLU A 729 24.11 -12.67 -5.84
CA GLU A 729 24.05 -11.64 -6.90
C GLU A 729 25.09 -11.87 -8.01
N LEU A 730 26.26 -12.40 -7.65
CA LEU A 730 27.32 -12.78 -8.59
C LEU A 730 27.10 -14.16 -9.25
N ALA A 731 25.97 -14.81 -8.99
CA ALA A 731 25.62 -16.16 -9.45
C ALA A 731 26.64 -17.26 -9.04
N ARG A 732 27.39 -17.05 -7.95
CA ARG A 732 28.31 -18.03 -7.33
C ARG A 732 27.56 -18.88 -6.30
N PHE A 733 26.61 -19.69 -6.77
CA PHE A 733 25.66 -20.40 -5.90
C PHE A 733 26.30 -21.36 -4.88
N SER A 734 27.42 -22.00 -5.23
CA SER A 734 28.13 -22.90 -4.30
C SER A 734 28.72 -22.12 -3.12
N GLU A 735 29.44 -21.03 -3.41
CA GLU A 735 30.03 -20.15 -2.39
C GLU A 735 28.94 -19.51 -1.53
N ALA A 736 27.83 -19.10 -2.15
CA ALA A 736 26.67 -18.56 -1.43
C ALA A 736 26.10 -19.56 -0.42
N ARG A 737 25.91 -20.83 -0.83
CA ARG A 737 25.42 -21.89 0.07
C ARG A 737 26.38 -22.16 1.21
N ASP A 738 27.68 -22.23 0.94
CA ASP A 738 28.70 -22.49 1.97
C ASP A 738 28.70 -21.38 3.03
N HIS A 739 28.71 -20.11 2.60
CA HIS A 739 28.62 -18.96 3.50
C HIS A 739 27.32 -18.95 4.32
N LEU A 740 26.17 -19.22 3.71
CA LEU A 740 24.88 -19.23 4.42
C LEU A 740 24.76 -20.39 5.39
N HIS A 741 25.33 -21.56 5.09
CA HIS A 741 25.37 -22.69 6.02
C HIS A 741 26.24 -22.38 7.25
N GLU A 742 27.41 -21.77 7.06
CA GLU A 742 28.27 -21.34 8.16
C GLU A 742 27.57 -20.25 9.02
N ALA A 743 26.94 -19.27 8.38
CA ALA A 743 26.12 -18.27 9.06
C ALA A 743 24.97 -18.90 9.85
N GLN A 744 24.31 -19.93 9.31
CA GLN A 744 23.23 -20.63 9.98
C GLN A 744 23.71 -21.33 11.25
N CYS A 745 24.86 -21.98 11.22
CA CYS A 745 25.47 -22.58 12.41
C CYS A 745 25.76 -21.53 13.49
N LEU A 746 26.36 -20.40 13.11
CA LEU A 746 26.67 -19.32 14.06
C LEU A 746 25.41 -18.70 14.67
N HIS A 747 24.39 -18.39 13.84
CA HIS A 747 23.13 -17.84 14.34
C HIS A 747 22.34 -18.83 15.20
N ALA A 748 22.46 -20.14 14.94
CA ALA A 748 21.89 -21.17 15.80
C ALA A 748 22.60 -21.24 17.15
N GLU A 749 23.93 -21.14 17.18
CA GLU A 749 24.70 -21.10 18.43
C GLU A 749 24.40 -19.88 19.30
N THR A 750 24.11 -18.72 18.67
CA THR A 750 23.81 -17.46 19.39
C THR A 750 22.31 -17.22 19.61
N ASN A 751 21.44 -18.16 19.21
CA ASN A 751 19.98 -17.99 19.20
C ASN A 751 19.49 -16.72 18.46
N ALA A 752 20.21 -16.31 17.41
CA ALA A 752 19.82 -15.18 16.55
C ALA A 752 18.75 -15.62 15.55
N VAL A 753 17.50 -15.77 16.01
CA VAL A 753 16.36 -16.31 15.21
C VAL A 753 16.12 -15.50 13.94
N LEU A 754 16.20 -14.17 14.01
CA LEU A 754 16.03 -13.31 12.84
C LEU A 754 17.12 -13.56 11.78
N GLY A 755 18.37 -13.72 12.20
CA GLY A 755 19.48 -14.08 11.30
C GLY A 755 19.29 -15.45 10.64
N GLN A 756 18.71 -16.41 11.36
CA GLN A 756 18.36 -17.72 10.80
C GLN A 756 17.23 -17.63 9.76
N ALA A 757 16.22 -16.80 10.01
CA ALA A 757 15.10 -16.60 9.11
C ALA A 757 15.55 -16.05 7.74
N TYR A 758 16.40 -15.01 7.75
CA TYR A 758 16.98 -14.44 6.54
C TYR A 758 17.93 -15.40 5.81
N ASN A 759 18.69 -16.23 6.53
CA ASN A 759 19.53 -17.25 5.89
C ASN A 759 18.69 -18.27 5.11
N PHE A 760 17.58 -18.74 5.69
CA PHE A 760 16.67 -19.64 5.00
C PHE A 760 15.96 -18.96 3.82
N GLU A 761 15.59 -17.69 3.90
CA GLU A 761 15.05 -16.93 2.77
C GLU A 761 16.03 -16.89 1.58
N LEU A 762 17.31 -16.59 1.85
CA LEU A 762 18.37 -16.57 0.83
C LEU A 762 18.65 -17.97 0.25
N LEU A 763 18.65 -19.01 1.09
CA LEU A 763 18.76 -20.41 0.63
C LEU A 763 17.56 -20.81 -0.25
N GLY A 764 16.35 -20.40 0.12
CA GLY A 764 15.15 -20.60 -0.69
C GLY A 764 15.28 -19.94 -2.07
N THR A 765 15.84 -18.73 -2.12
CA THR A 765 16.13 -18.03 -3.38
C THR A 765 17.18 -18.77 -4.22
N ILE A 766 18.25 -19.30 -3.62
CA ILE A 766 19.25 -20.12 -4.33
C ILE A 766 18.61 -21.38 -4.91
N HIS A 767 17.84 -22.14 -4.11
CA HIS A 767 17.17 -23.34 -4.58
C HIS A 767 16.19 -23.03 -5.73
N MET A 768 15.47 -21.91 -5.65
CA MET A 768 14.59 -21.45 -6.73
C MET A 768 15.38 -21.16 -8.02
N GLN A 769 16.53 -20.48 -7.94
CA GLN A 769 17.37 -20.18 -9.10
C GLN A 769 18.03 -21.43 -9.71
N LEU A 770 18.31 -22.46 -8.91
CA LEU A 770 18.79 -23.77 -9.35
C LEU A 770 17.66 -24.68 -9.89
N ALA A 771 16.42 -24.18 -9.94
CA ALA A 771 15.21 -24.93 -10.31
C ALA A 771 14.87 -26.11 -9.38
N GLU A 772 15.36 -26.08 -8.15
CA GLU A 772 15.08 -27.03 -7.06
C GLU A 772 13.83 -26.55 -6.28
N TYR A 773 12.68 -26.44 -6.97
CA TYR A 773 11.52 -25.70 -6.46
C TYR A 773 10.86 -26.31 -5.20
N LYS A 774 10.98 -27.63 -4.98
CA LYS A 774 10.39 -28.29 -3.81
C LYS A 774 11.20 -27.97 -2.56
N GLU A 775 12.51 -28.11 -2.66
CA GLU A 775 13.48 -27.74 -1.65
C GLU A 775 13.38 -26.25 -1.33
N ALA A 776 13.24 -25.40 -2.37
CA ALA A 776 13.00 -23.97 -2.20
C ALA A 776 11.74 -23.70 -1.35
N LYS A 777 10.63 -24.39 -1.64
CA LYS A 777 9.37 -24.23 -0.89
C LYS A 777 9.54 -24.62 0.58
N GLU A 778 10.18 -25.77 0.85
CA GLU A 778 10.39 -26.26 2.22
C GLU A 778 11.24 -25.30 3.06
N VAL A 779 12.37 -24.85 2.51
CA VAL A 779 13.28 -23.94 3.22
C VAL A 779 12.63 -22.56 3.42
N THR A 780 11.88 -22.07 2.43
CA THR A 780 11.17 -20.78 2.54
C THR A 780 10.03 -20.83 3.57
N MET A 781 9.34 -21.97 3.71
CA MET A 781 8.35 -22.15 4.78
C MET A 781 8.97 -22.11 6.19
N GLN A 782 10.19 -22.64 6.36
CA GLN A 782 10.93 -22.54 7.63
C GLN A 782 11.31 -21.09 7.95
N SER A 783 11.75 -20.32 6.94
CA SER A 783 11.97 -18.88 7.09
C SER A 783 10.72 -18.15 7.56
N LEU A 784 9.56 -18.45 6.96
CA LEU A 784 8.30 -17.79 7.31
C LEU A 784 7.90 -18.06 8.76
N GLU A 785 8.01 -19.31 9.21
CA GLU A 785 7.75 -19.67 10.60
C GLU A 785 8.62 -18.87 11.58
N MET A 786 9.90 -18.69 11.25
CA MET A 786 10.82 -17.90 12.08
C MET A 786 10.48 -16.40 12.07
N HIS A 787 10.17 -15.79 10.92
CA HIS A 787 9.74 -14.38 10.86
C HIS A 787 8.45 -14.14 11.64
N VAL A 788 7.50 -15.10 11.63
CA VAL A 788 6.29 -15.06 12.46
C VAL A 788 6.64 -15.12 13.95
N GLN A 789 7.57 -15.99 14.37
CA GLN A 789 8.00 -16.11 15.76
C GLN A 789 8.58 -14.81 16.32
N VAL A 790 9.37 -14.10 15.51
CA VAL A 790 10.00 -12.81 15.91
C VAL A 790 9.15 -11.58 15.58
N ARG A 791 7.95 -11.77 15.00
CA ARG A 791 7.03 -10.71 14.56
C ARG A 791 7.66 -9.72 13.56
N ASP A 792 8.55 -10.20 12.71
CA ASP A 792 9.11 -9.41 11.61
C ASP A 792 8.10 -9.41 10.45
N VAL A 793 7.29 -8.34 10.35
CA VAL A 793 6.22 -8.23 9.35
C VAL A 793 6.79 -8.09 7.94
N LEU A 794 7.89 -7.33 7.77
CA LEU A 794 8.53 -7.16 6.47
C LEU A 794 9.16 -8.46 5.99
N GLY A 795 9.86 -9.18 6.87
CA GLY A 795 10.38 -10.51 6.56
C GLY A 795 9.26 -11.52 6.23
N GLN A 796 8.13 -11.48 6.96
CA GLN A 796 6.95 -12.27 6.60
C GLN A 796 6.44 -11.94 5.19
N ALA A 797 6.41 -10.67 4.82
CA ALA A 797 5.94 -10.19 3.52
C ALA A 797 6.85 -10.71 2.40
N ASN A 798 8.16 -10.47 2.50
CA ASN A 798 9.18 -10.92 1.54
C ASN A 798 9.18 -12.44 1.36
N THR A 799 9.14 -13.19 2.46
CA THR A 799 9.14 -14.66 2.42
C THR A 799 7.83 -15.19 1.81
N THR A 800 6.70 -14.54 2.06
CA THR A 800 5.41 -14.91 1.45
C THR A 800 5.39 -14.60 -0.04
N GLN A 801 5.96 -13.47 -0.46
CA GLN A 801 6.17 -13.14 -1.87
C GLN A 801 7.04 -14.21 -2.56
N LEU A 802 8.15 -14.63 -1.93
CA LEU A 802 9.01 -15.69 -2.44
C LEU A 802 8.25 -17.02 -2.59
N LEU A 803 7.42 -17.41 -1.62
CA LEU A 803 6.53 -18.57 -1.75
C LEU A 803 5.54 -18.41 -2.91
N GLY A 804 5.02 -17.21 -3.15
CA GLY A 804 4.18 -16.89 -4.31
C GLY A 804 4.90 -17.17 -5.63
N ARG A 805 6.15 -16.71 -5.76
CA ARG A 805 7.01 -16.95 -6.93
C ARG A 805 7.34 -18.43 -7.12
N ILE A 806 7.68 -19.14 -6.05
CA ILE A 806 7.97 -20.58 -6.09
C ILE A 806 6.72 -21.38 -6.54
N ASN A 807 5.54 -21.07 -5.98
CA ASN A 807 4.29 -21.72 -6.38
C ASN A 807 3.91 -21.42 -7.84
N LEU A 808 4.21 -20.21 -8.33
CA LEU A 808 4.04 -19.86 -9.75
C LEU A 808 4.93 -20.74 -10.65
N LEU A 809 6.18 -20.99 -10.27
CA LEU A 809 7.13 -21.86 -10.99
C LEU A 809 6.75 -23.34 -10.91
N LEU A 810 6.14 -23.78 -9.81
CA LEU A 810 5.54 -25.11 -9.66
C LEU A 810 4.24 -25.28 -10.47
N GLY A 811 3.66 -24.19 -10.97
CA GLY A 811 2.41 -24.18 -11.73
C GLY A 811 1.14 -24.15 -10.87
N ASP A 812 1.24 -24.01 -9.54
CA ASP A 812 0.09 -23.86 -8.66
C ASP A 812 -0.38 -22.39 -8.63
N LEU A 813 -1.15 -22.02 -9.64
CA LEU A 813 -1.66 -20.66 -9.81
C LEU A 813 -2.57 -20.20 -8.65
N GLN A 814 -3.27 -21.11 -7.98
CA GLN A 814 -4.19 -20.75 -6.89
C GLN A 814 -3.43 -20.49 -5.59
N GLU A 815 -2.45 -21.33 -5.26
CA GLU A 815 -1.60 -21.13 -4.09
C GLU A 815 -0.70 -19.89 -4.28
N ALA A 816 -0.17 -19.68 -5.49
CA ALA A 816 0.55 -18.44 -5.83
C ALA A 816 -0.32 -17.20 -5.62
N LYS A 817 -1.56 -17.21 -6.12
CA LYS A 817 -2.52 -16.12 -5.93
C LYS A 817 -2.81 -15.84 -4.45
N ALA A 818 -2.95 -16.88 -3.63
CA ALA A 818 -3.20 -16.74 -2.20
C ALA A 818 -1.99 -16.10 -1.50
N ASN A 819 -0.78 -16.55 -1.82
CA ASN A 819 0.46 -16.01 -1.26
C ASN A 819 0.65 -14.55 -1.64
N PHE A 820 0.56 -14.17 -2.92
CA PHE A 820 0.73 -12.76 -3.30
C PHE A 820 -0.36 -11.86 -2.70
N LYS A 821 -1.60 -12.32 -2.54
CA LYS A 821 -2.63 -11.55 -1.80
C LYS A 821 -2.26 -11.33 -0.34
N SER A 822 -1.69 -12.33 0.30
CA SER A 822 -1.20 -12.21 1.68
C SER A 822 0.01 -11.28 1.75
N ALA A 823 0.92 -11.36 0.77
CA ALA A 823 2.09 -10.49 0.67
C ALA A 823 1.69 -9.02 0.48
N VAL A 824 0.72 -8.70 -0.41
CA VAL A 824 0.16 -7.33 -0.54
C VAL A 824 -0.29 -6.76 0.81
N PHE A 825 -1.02 -7.55 1.60
CA PHE A 825 -1.49 -7.12 2.92
C PHE A 825 -0.32 -6.91 3.90
N LEU A 826 0.65 -7.83 3.92
CA LEU A 826 1.81 -7.75 4.81
C LEU A 826 2.75 -6.59 4.44
N HIS A 827 2.96 -6.32 3.15
CA HIS A 827 3.72 -5.15 2.69
C HIS A 827 2.98 -3.84 2.97
N GLU A 828 1.64 -3.82 2.90
CA GLU A 828 0.83 -2.68 3.35
C GLU A 828 0.99 -2.44 4.86
N GLU A 829 0.93 -3.49 5.67
CA GLU A 829 1.15 -3.44 7.12
C GLU A 829 2.58 -2.99 7.45
N ALA A 830 3.57 -3.51 6.72
CA ALA A 830 4.96 -3.11 6.78
C ALA A 830 5.22 -1.75 6.11
N CYS A 831 4.20 -1.02 5.63
CA CYS A 831 4.31 0.26 4.93
C CYS A 831 5.38 0.27 3.80
N ASP A 832 5.61 -0.88 3.16
CA ASP A 832 6.51 -1.05 2.03
C ASP A 832 5.71 -0.96 0.73
N SER A 833 5.53 0.26 0.24
CA SER A 833 4.76 0.54 -0.98
C SER A 833 5.39 -0.06 -2.24
N VAL A 834 6.72 -0.24 -2.28
CA VAL A 834 7.41 -0.85 -3.43
C VAL A 834 7.16 -2.37 -3.42
N GLY A 835 7.33 -3.04 -2.28
CA GLY A 835 6.98 -4.45 -2.16
C GLY A 835 5.50 -4.73 -2.45
N GLN A 836 4.60 -3.88 -1.95
CA GLN A 836 3.16 -3.96 -2.24
C GLN A 836 2.87 -3.84 -3.75
N ALA A 837 3.54 -2.91 -4.43
CA ALA A 837 3.39 -2.71 -5.87
C ALA A 837 3.91 -3.92 -6.67
N ASN A 838 5.07 -4.47 -6.29
CA ASN A 838 5.63 -5.68 -6.90
C ASN A 838 4.71 -6.91 -6.74
N ASP A 839 4.05 -7.05 -5.60
CA ASP A 839 3.08 -8.13 -5.39
C ASP A 839 1.81 -7.95 -6.23
N LEU A 840 1.32 -6.72 -6.36
CA LEU A 840 0.19 -6.39 -7.23
C LEU A 840 0.53 -6.65 -8.70
N HIS A 841 1.74 -6.33 -9.14
CA HIS A 841 2.24 -6.68 -10.46
C HIS A 841 2.19 -8.20 -10.69
N CYS A 842 2.72 -8.99 -9.73
CA CYS A 842 2.67 -10.45 -9.80
C CYS A 842 1.23 -11.00 -9.79
N LEU A 843 0.30 -10.38 -9.06
CA LEU A 843 -1.12 -10.73 -9.11
C LEU A 843 -1.73 -10.43 -10.48
N GLY A 844 -1.35 -9.33 -11.12
CA GLY A 844 -1.73 -9.00 -12.48
C GLY A 844 -1.36 -10.11 -13.46
N ASP A 845 -0.11 -10.59 -13.40
CA ASP A 845 0.38 -11.71 -14.20
C ASP A 845 -0.42 -13.00 -13.98
N ILE A 846 -0.71 -13.32 -12.71
CA ILE A 846 -1.51 -14.49 -12.37
C ILE A 846 -2.94 -14.36 -12.89
N HIS A 847 -3.54 -13.18 -12.81
CA HIS A 847 -4.87 -12.93 -13.36
C HIS A 847 -4.89 -13.05 -14.88
N ILE A 848 -3.83 -12.65 -15.61
CA ILE A 848 -3.69 -12.95 -17.04
C ILE A 848 -3.68 -14.47 -17.27
N ARG A 849 -2.88 -15.23 -16.53
CA ARG A 849 -2.78 -16.70 -16.67
C ARG A 849 -4.08 -17.43 -16.34
N LEU A 850 -4.88 -16.88 -15.42
CA LEU A 850 -6.22 -17.36 -15.07
C LEU A 850 -7.33 -16.85 -16.00
N ASN A 851 -6.97 -16.10 -17.06
CA ASN A 851 -7.90 -15.52 -18.03
C ASN A 851 -8.91 -14.55 -17.40
N GLN A 852 -8.44 -13.69 -16.48
CA GLN A 852 -9.19 -12.67 -15.75
C GLN A 852 -8.66 -11.25 -16.06
N PRO A 853 -8.81 -10.77 -17.31
CA PRO A 853 -8.11 -9.56 -17.79
C PRO A 853 -8.52 -8.26 -17.05
N GLU A 854 -9.78 -8.12 -16.65
CA GLU A 854 -10.24 -6.93 -15.92
C GLU A 854 -9.59 -6.83 -14.52
N LEU A 855 -9.43 -7.96 -13.82
CA LEU A 855 -8.73 -7.98 -12.53
C LEU A 855 -7.23 -7.70 -12.71
N ALA A 856 -6.62 -8.24 -13.77
CA ALA A 856 -5.23 -7.96 -14.08
C ALA A 856 -4.99 -6.47 -14.33
N LYS A 857 -5.87 -5.83 -15.10
CA LYS A 857 -5.84 -4.40 -15.35
C LYS A 857 -5.92 -3.58 -14.07
N ASP A 858 -6.82 -3.93 -13.16
CA ASP A 858 -6.97 -3.24 -11.88
C ASP A 858 -5.72 -3.37 -11.03
N ASP A 859 -5.12 -4.56 -10.98
CA ASP A 859 -3.91 -4.80 -10.19
C ASP A 859 -2.69 -4.07 -10.76
N PHE A 860 -2.45 -4.09 -12.08
CA PHE A 860 -1.38 -3.32 -12.71
C PHE A 860 -1.55 -1.81 -12.56
N ASN A 861 -2.78 -1.28 -12.61
CA ASN A 861 -3.00 0.16 -12.38
C ASN A 861 -2.71 0.57 -10.93
N LYS A 862 -2.99 -0.30 -9.95
CA LYS A 862 -2.64 -0.05 -8.54
C LYS A 862 -1.12 -0.13 -8.34
N ALA A 863 -0.46 -1.13 -8.92
CA ALA A 863 1.00 -1.23 -8.91
C ALA A 863 1.64 0.04 -9.50
N LEU A 864 1.17 0.49 -10.67
CA LEU A 864 1.67 1.68 -11.35
C LEU A 864 1.48 2.96 -10.51
N ALA A 865 0.35 3.07 -9.79
CA ALA A 865 0.10 4.22 -8.92
C ALA A 865 1.09 4.27 -7.74
N LEU A 866 1.40 3.11 -7.15
CA LEU A 866 2.37 2.98 -6.06
C LEU A 866 3.81 3.21 -6.54
N HIS A 867 4.22 2.59 -7.64
CA HIS A 867 5.57 2.83 -8.21
C HIS A 867 5.77 4.30 -8.61
N LYS A 868 4.72 5.00 -9.09
CA LYS A 868 4.78 6.45 -9.31
C LYS A 868 4.94 7.25 -8.04
N GLN A 869 4.25 6.88 -6.96
CA GLN A 869 4.35 7.55 -5.68
C GLN A 869 5.77 7.46 -5.12
N GLU A 870 6.41 6.29 -5.26
CA GLU A 870 7.75 6.02 -4.75
C GLU A 870 8.87 6.43 -5.72
N ASN A 871 8.53 6.97 -6.91
CA ASN A 871 9.46 7.25 -8.00
C ASN A 871 10.29 6.01 -8.42
N ASP A 872 9.73 4.82 -8.32
CA ASP A 872 10.34 3.61 -8.86
C ASP A 872 10.16 3.58 -10.38
N ILE A 873 11.19 4.04 -11.10
CA ILE A 873 11.18 4.15 -12.56
C ILE A 873 11.10 2.77 -13.21
N MET A 874 11.78 1.77 -12.63
CA MET A 874 11.84 0.42 -13.18
C MET A 874 10.49 -0.30 -13.00
N GLY A 875 9.90 -0.22 -11.79
CA GLY A 875 8.56 -0.73 -11.53
C GLY A 875 7.50 -0.11 -12.44
N GLN A 876 7.55 1.21 -12.66
CA GLN A 876 6.65 1.90 -13.60
C GLN A 876 6.78 1.40 -15.04
N ALA A 877 8.01 1.16 -15.50
CA ALA A 877 8.26 0.68 -16.86
C ALA A 877 7.68 -0.71 -17.07
N ASN A 878 7.91 -1.62 -16.12
CA ASN A 878 7.37 -2.98 -16.12
C ASN A 878 5.83 -2.99 -16.12
N ASP A 879 5.18 -2.15 -15.29
CA ASP A 879 3.72 -2.05 -15.27
C ASP A 879 3.14 -1.53 -16.59
N TYR A 880 3.79 -0.56 -17.23
CA TYR A 880 3.38 -0.07 -18.54
C TYR A 880 3.52 -1.13 -19.63
N GLN A 881 4.61 -1.91 -19.60
CA GLN A 881 4.84 -3.01 -20.51
C GLN A 881 3.73 -4.08 -20.39
N GLU A 882 3.37 -4.50 -19.18
CA GLU A 882 2.32 -5.50 -18.97
C GLU A 882 0.92 -4.98 -19.29
N LEU A 883 0.62 -3.71 -18.98
CA LEU A 883 -0.60 -3.06 -19.45
C LEU A 883 -0.68 -3.06 -20.98
N ALA A 884 0.42 -2.76 -21.67
CA ALA A 884 0.47 -2.80 -23.12
C ALA A 884 0.20 -4.21 -23.66
N ALA A 885 0.80 -5.24 -23.06
CA ALA A 885 0.57 -6.63 -23.43
C ALA A 885 -0.90 -7.03 -23.24
N LEU A 886 -1.53 -6.59 -22.16
CA LEU A 886 -2.96 -6.81 -21.88
C LEU A 886 -3.86 -6.18 -22.95
N TYR A 887 -3.63 -4.91 -23.30
CA TYR A 887 -4.39 -4.21 -24.35
C TYR A 887 -4.24 -4.86 -25.73
N THR A 888 -3.02 -5.28 -26.08
CA THR A 888 -2.75 -6.00 -27.34
C THR A 888 -3.48 -7.35 -27.40
N ARG A 889 -3.55 -8.07 -26.27
CA ARG A 889 -4.10 -9.43 -26.23
C ARG A 889 -5.63 -9.48 -26.12
N TYR A 890 -6.24 -8.62 -25.31
CA TYR A 890 -7.66 -8.76 -24.93
C TYR A 890 -8.58 -7.68 -25.48
N HIS A 891 -8.05 -6.48 -25.76
CA HIS A 891 -8.89 -5.35 -26.18
C HIS A 891 -8.76 -5.01 -27.68
N ALA A 892 -7.82 -5.64 -28.38
CA ALA A 892 -7.48 -5.34 -29.78
C ALA A 892 -7.23 -3.84 -30.03
N ASP A 893 -6.81 -3.12 -28.98
CA ASP A 893 -6.57 -1.68 -28.99
C ASP A 893 -5.07 -1.44 -29.17
N ALA A 894 -4.65 -1.48 -30.43
CA ALA A 894 -3.26 -1.36 -30.82
C ALA A 894 -2.68 0.05 -30.57
N GLU A 895 -3.52 1.09 -30.59
CA GLU A 895 -3.06 2.47 -30.34
C GLU A 895 -2.84 2.73 -28.84
N THR A 896 -3.76 2.30 -27.96
CA THR A 896 -3.52 2.40 -26.50
C THR A 896 -2.29 1.57 -26.08
N SER A 897 -2.12 0.37 -26.64
CA SER A 897 -0.95 -0.47 -26.37
C SER A 897 0.37 0.20 -26.81
N LYS A 898 0.35 0.88 -27.97
CA LYS A 898 1.48 1.68 -28.47
C LYS A 898 1.84 2.81 -27.50
N GLU A 899 0.88 3.60 -27.03
CA GLU A 899 1.13 4.69 -26.08
C GLU A 899 1.78 4.21 -24.77
N MET A 900 1.39 3.02 -24.28
CA MET A 900 1.96 2.45 -23.06
C MET A 900 3.40 1.97 -23.28
N LEU A 901 3.70 1.32 -24.41
CA LEU A 901 5.08 0.92 -24.74
C LEU A 901 6.01 2.12 -24.96
N GLU A 902 5.53 3.21 -25.57
CA GLU A 902 6.33 4.43 -25.71
C GLU A 902 6.72 5.02 -24.34
N LYS A 903 5.83 4.93 -23.35
CA LYS A 903 6.14 5.28 -21.95
C LYS A 903 7.13 4.31 -21.33
N ALA A 904 6.92 3.01 -21.47
CA ALA A 904 7.83 1.97 -20.95
C ALA A 904 9.26 2.15 -21.48
N ILE A 905 9.43 2.34 -22.80
CA ILE A 905 10.73 2.61 -23.44
C ILE A 905 11.40 3.85 -22.83
N SER A 906 10.64 4.94 -22.65
CA SER A 906 11.20 6.18 -22.10
C SER A 906 11.71 6.00 -20.65
N LEU A 907 11.05 5.14 -19.88
CA LEU A 907 11.41 4.84 -18.49
C LEU A 907 12.56 3.83 -18.41
N HIS A 908 12.57 2.78 -19.23
CA HIS A 908 13.70 1.85 -19.32
C HIS A 908 14.99 2.56 -19.75
N ILE A 909 14.92 3.54 -20.67
CA ILE A 909 16.07 4.38 -21.02
C ILE A 909 16.54 5.21 -19.81
N GLN A 910 15.63 5.77 -19.02
CA GLN A 910 15.96 6.52 -17.80
C GLN A 910 16.57 5.63 -16.71
N ALA A 911 16.12 4.38 -16.62
CA ALA A 911 16.63 3.38 -15.69
C ALA A 911 17.95 2.71 -16.17
N GLU A 912 18.46 3.07 -17.35
CA GLU A 912 19.60 2.42 -18.02
C GLU A 912 19.39 0.92 -18.28
N ASP A 913 18.13 0.45 -18.30
CA ASP A 913 17.77 -0.93 -18.60
C ASP A 913 17.66 -1.17 -20.12
N GLN A 914 18.80 -1.53 -20.70
CA GLN A 914 18.89 -1.85 -22.13
C GLN A 914 18.11 -3.12 -22.51
N LEU A 915 17.93 -4.07 -21.59
CA LEU A 915 17.19 -5.30 -21.89
C LEU A 915 15.69 -5.02 -21.94
N GLY A 916 15.17 -4.24 -21.00
CA GLY A 916 13.81 -3.71 -21.01
C GLY A 916 13.51 -2.90 -22.28
N GLU A 917 14.42 -1.97 -22.66
CA GLU A 917 14.30 -1.20 -23.90
C GLU A 917 14.17 -2.12 -25.14
N ALA A 918 15.02 -3.15 -25.24
CA ALA A 918 14.97 -4.08 -26.37
C ALA A 918 13.66 -4.88 -26.40
N ALA A 919 13.18 -5.35 -25.24
CA ALA A 919 11.93 -6.10 -25.13
C ALA A 919 10.71 -5.25 -25.55
N ASP A 920 10.65 -3.99 -25.10
CA ASP A 920 9.59 -3.07 -25.48
C ASP A 920 9.60 -2.75 -26.98
N LEU A 921 10.78 -2.57 -27.58
CA LEU A 921 10.93 -2.35 -29.01
C LEU A 921 10.44 -3.55 -29.84
N LEU A 922 10.66 -4.78 -29.37
CA LEU A 922 10.10 -5.98 -30.00
C LEU A 922 8.57 -6.03 -29.91
N SER A 923 8.00 -5.63 -28.77
CA SER A 923 6.56 -5.56 -28.58
C SER A 923 5.95 -4.48 -29.48
N LEU A 924 6.56 -3.30 -29.52
CA LEU A 924 6.12 -2.16 -30.31
C LEU A 924 6.20 -2.45 -31.82
N GLY A 925 7.30 -3.05 -32.29
CA GLY A 925 7.43 -3.49 -33.68
C GLY A 925 6.38 -4.54 -34.07
N THR A 926 6.01 -5.43 -33.15
CA THR A 926 4.94 -6.41 -33.39
C THR A 926 3.58 -5.73 -33.55
N ILE A 927 3.31 -4.66 -32.80
CA ILE A 927 2.08 -3.85 -32.95
C ILE A 927 2.07 -3.11 -34.28
N ASP A 928 3.18 -2.50 -34.68
CA ASP A 928 3.27 -1.81 -35.97
C ASP A 928 3.07 -2.76 -37.16
N MET A 929 3.58 -4.00 -37.06
CA MET A 929 3.34 -5.02 -38.07
C MET A 929 1.84 -5.36 -38.16
N LYS A 930 1.12 -5.49 -37.03
CA LYS A 930 -0.34 -5.69 -37.02
C LYS A 930 -1.12 -4.53 -37.63
N LEU A 931 -0.60 -3.31 -37.52
CA LEU A 931 -1.17 -2.10 -38.11
C LEU A 931 -0.75 -1.87 -39.58
N GLY A 932 -0.01 -2.82 -40.18
CA GLY A 932 0.46 -2.72 -41.57
C GLY A 932 1.66 -1.77 -41.76
N ARG A 933 2.25 -1.24 -40.68
CA ARG A 933 3.40 -0.34 -40.71
C ARG A 933 4.72 -1.14 -40.73
N CYS A 934 4.87 -2.03 -41.71
CA CYS A 934 5.98 -2.99 -41.78
C CYS A 934 7.37 -2.33 -41.81
N LEU A 935 7.53 -1.16 -42.46
CA LEU A 935 8.82 -0.45 -42.48
C LEU A 935 9.22 0.11 -41.11
N GLU A 936 8.26 0.60 -40.33
CA GLU A 936 8.51 1.08 -38.97
C GLU A 936 8.82 -0.09 -38.03
N ALA A 937 8.17 -1.23 -38.23
CA ALA A 937 8.46 -2.45 -37.48
C ALA A 937 9.89 -2.94 -37.72
N VAL A 938 10.37 -2.93 -38.97
CA VAL A 938 11.78 -3.27 -39.29
C VAL A 938 12.75 -2.40 -38.50
N GLN A 939 12.56 -1.08 -38.49
CA GLN A 939 13.45 -0.15 -37.75
C GLN A 939 13.51 -0.48 -36.25
N LYS A 940 12.37 -0.81 -35.65
CA LYS A 940 12.28 -1.17 -34.22
C LYS A 940 12.95 -2.50 -33.93
N PHE A 941 12.72 -3.51 -34.77
CA PHE A 941 13.37 -4.82 -34.60
C PHE A 941 14.89 -4.76 -34.83
N GLU A 942 15.38 -3.99 -35.80
CA GLU A 942 16.82 -3.77 -36.00
C GLU A 942 17.47 -3.05 -34.81
N LYS A 943 16.74 -2.12 -34.17
CA LYS A 943 17.22 -1.46 -32.96
C LYS A 943 17.30 -2.44 -31.80
N ALA A 944 16.26 -3.26 -31.59
CA ALA A 944 16.26 -4.31 -30.58
C ALA A 944 17.38 -5.34 -30.80
N GLU A 945 17.61 -5.77 -32.05
CA GLU A 945 18.71 -6.67 -32.42
C GLU A 945 20.07 -6.10 -32.01
N LYS A 946 20.34 -4.81 -32.31
CA LYS A 946 21.59 -4.13 -31.96
C LYS A 946 21.80 -4.07 -30.44
N ILE A 947 20.75 -3.75 -29.69
CA ILE A 947 20.80 -3.67 -28.23
C ILE A 947 21.05 -5.06 -27.64
N SER A 948 20.24 -6.06 -27.99
CA SER A 948 20.42 -7.44 -27.50
C SER A 948 21.82 -7.99 -27.82
N LYS A 949 22.37 -7.65 -29.01
CA LYS A 949 23.73 -8.02 -29.38
C LYS A 949 24.79 -7.34 -28.52
N ALA A 950 24.62 -6.06 -28.16
CA ALA A 950 25.52 -5.33 -27.28
C ALA A 950 25.48 -5.88 -25.84
N CYS A 951 24.29 -6.25 -25.36
CA CYS A 951 24.07 -6.84 -24.03
C CYS A 951 24.41 -8.33 -23.94
N GLN A 952 24.80 -8.97 -25.05
CA GLN A 952 24.99 -10.42 -25.15
C GLN A 952 23.73 -11.24 -24.77
N ASP A 953 22.54 -10.65 -24.91
CA ASP A 953 21.27 -11.34 -24.74
C ASP A 953 20.97 -12.19 -25.97
N LYS A 954 21.43 -13.45 -25.93
CA LYS A 954 21.23 -14.42 -27.00
C LYS A 954 19.74 -14.67 -27.29
N LYS A 955 18.88 -14.67 -26.27
CA LYS A 955 17.45 -14.96 -26.41
C LYS A 955 16.73 -13.78 -27.06
N GLY A 956 16.97 -12.56 -26.59
CA GLY A 956 16.45 -11.34 -27.21
C GLY A 956 16.93 -11.17 -28.65
N LEU A 957 18.20 -11.50 -28.93
CA LEU A 957 18.76 -11.49 -30.28
C LEU A 957 18.03 -12.47 -31.21
N ALA A 958 17.83 -13.72 -30.77
CA ALA A 958 17.08 -14.73 -31.53
C ALA A 958 15.63 -14.27 -31.80
N ASN A 959 14.96 -13.70 -30.78
CA ASN A 959 13.61 -13.17 -30.93
C ASN A 959 13.55 -12.00 -31.92
N ALA A 960 14.51 -11.07 -31.89
CA ALA A 960 14.59 -9.95 -32.82
C ALA A 960 14.76 -10.43 -34.27
N LEU A 961 15.66 -11.39 -34.50
CA LEU A 961 15.90 -11.98 -35.81
C LEU A 961 14.70 -12.76 -36.34
N LEU A 962 14.00 -13.50 -35.47
CA LEU A 962 12.73 -14.16 -35.82
C LEU A 962 11.70 -13.13 -36.30
N LYS A 963 11.51 -12.02 -35.57
CA LYS A 963 10.57 -10.95 -35.93
C LYS A 963 10.96 -10.22 -37.21
N LEU A 964 12.26 -9.95 -37.42
CA LEU A 964 12.80 -9.43 -38.69
C LEU A 964 12.51 -10.38 -39.86
N GLY A 965 12.71 -11.68 -39.65
CA GLY A 965 12.38 -12.70 -40.62
C GLY A 965 10.90 -12.67 -41.02
N THR A 966 10.01 -12.62 -40.04
CA THR A 966 8.55 -12.55 -40.27
C THR A 966 8.15 -11.29 -41.03
N VAL A 967 8.64 -10.09 -40.65
CA VAL A 967 8.25 -8.85 -41.35
C VAL A 967 8.81 -8.78 -42.76
N HIS A 968 9.98 -9.38 -43.03
CA HIS A 968 10.51 -9.48 -44.40
C HIS A 968 9.69 -10.40 -45.30
N ILE A 969 9.05 -11.45 -44.76
CA ILE A 969 8.08 -12.26 -45.52
C ILE A 969 6.89 -11.39 -45.95
N GLU A 970 6.34 -10.57 -45.05
CA GLU A 970 5.22 -9.65 -45.36
C GLU A 970 5.61 -8.58 -46.40
N LEU A 971 6.88 -8.16 -46.42
CA LEU A 971 7.42 -7.24 -47.43
C LEU A 971 7.75 -7.93 -48.78
N GLY A 972 7.70 -9.26 -48.86
CA GLY A 972 8.09 -10.03 -50.04
C GLY A 972 9.59 -10.23 -50.23
N ASP A 973 10.42 -9.80 -49.27
CA ASP A 973 11.89 -9.94 -49.28
C ASP A 973 12.32 -11.34 -48.77
N HIS A 974 11.96 -12.39 -49.51
CA HIS A 974 12.13 -13.79 -49.07
C HIS A 974 13.59 -14.17 -48.75
N GLU A 975 14.57 -13.63 -49.50
CA GLU A 975 15.99 -13.92 -49.28
C GLU A 975 16.48 -13.37 -47.93
N LYS A 976 16.07 -12.14 -47.58
CA LYS A 976 16.39 -11.54 -46.29
C LYS A 976 15.67 -12.25 -45.15
N ALA A 977 14.41 -12.64 -45.38
CA ALA A 977 13.64 -13.40 -44.41
C ALA A 977 14.33 -14.71 -44.04
N LEU A 978 14.72 -15.51 -45.05
CA LEU A 978 15.44 -16.78 -44.83
C LEU A 978 16.77 -16.56 -44.10
N LYS A 979 17.52 -15.51 -44.43
CA LYS A 979 18.76 -15.18 -43.73
C LYS A 979 18.53 -14.88 -42.25
N CYS A 980 17.53 -14.06 -41.92
CA CYS A 980 17.21 -13.73 -40.53
C CYS A 980 16.70 -14.95 -39.76
N LEU A 981 15.82 -15.76 -40.36
CA LEU A 981 15.27 -16.97 -39.75
C LEU A 981 16.35 -18.03 -39.50
N ASN A 982 17.26 -18.28 -40.44
CA ASN A 982 18.36 -19.23 -40.23
C ASN A 982 19.28 -18.77 -39.09
N ASN A 983 19.60 -17.47 -39.03
CA ASN A 983 20.39 -16.93 -37.91
C ASN A 983 19.64 -17.08 -36.58
N ALA A 984 18.33 -16.83 -36.55
CA ALA A 984 17.52 -17.03 -35.35
C ALA A 984 17.53 -18.50 -34.90
N LEU A 985 17.46 -19.44 -35.85
CA LEU A 985 17.51 -20.88 -35.58
C LEU A 985 18.84 -21.30 -34.96
N GLU A 986 19.96 -20.80 -35.48
CA GLU A 986 21.30 -21.04 -34.91
C GLU A 986 21.35 -20.59 -33.45
N TRP A 987 20.87 -19.38 -33.15
CA TRP A 987 20.84 -18.87 -31.77
C TRP A 987 19.90 -19.66 -30.86
N TYR A 988 18.70 -20.01 -31.31
CA TYR A 988 17.81 -20.84 -30.49
C TYR A 988 18.42 -22.21 -30.18
N ASN A 989 19.10 -22.83 -31.16
CA ASN A 989 19.81 -24.09 -30.94
C ASN A 989 20.97 -23.94 -29.95
N GLU A 990 21.73 -22.84 -29.98
CA GLU A 990 22.76 -22.56 -28.96
C GLU A 990 22.19 -22.39 -27.55
N THR A 991 21.01 -21.75 -27.43
CA THR A 991 20.36 -21.48 -26.15
C THR A 991 19.49 -22.63 -25.62
N GLY A 992 19.30 -23.70 -26.40
CA GLY A 992 18.36 -24.78 -26.08
C GLY A 992 16.88 -24.39 -26.21
N GLY A 993 16.55 -23.34 -26.95
CA GLY A 993 15.20 -22.82 -27.13
C GLY A 993 14.35 -23.65 -28.11
N THR A 994 13.91 -24.85 -27.70
CA THR A 994 13.17 -25.79 -28.56
C THR A 994 11.89 -25.22 -29.18
N LEU A 995 11.12 -24.43 -28.42
CA LEU A 995 9.92 -23.74 -28.93
C LEU A 995 10.27 -22.70 -29.99
N GLY A 996 11.33 -21.92 -29.76
CA GLY A 996 11.80 -20.90 -30.71
C GLY A 996 12.28 -21.54 -32.01
N SER A 997 13.07 -22.63 -31.91
CA SER A 997 13.49 -23.42 -33.07
C SER A 997 12.30 -23.99 -33.85
N GLY A 998 11.29 -24.55 -33.15
CA GLY A 998 10.07 -25.06 -33.79
C GLY A 998 9.29 -23.97 -34.54
N ASN A 999 9.09 -22.81 -33.92
CA ASN A 999 8.43 -21.66 -34.55
C ASN A 999 9.17 -21.16 -35.79
N VAL A 1000 10.51 -21.08 -35.73
CA VAL A 1000 11.32 -20.69 -36.90
C VAL A 1000 11.17 -21.71 -38.03
N MET A 1001 11.27 -23.01 -37.72
CA MET A 1001 11.12 -24.08 -38.71
C MET A 1001 9.73 -24.11 -39.34
N GLN A 1002 8.68 -23.88 -38.55
CA GLN A 1002 7.30 -23.75 -39.05
C GLN A 1002 7.20 -22.61 -40.07
N ILE A 1003 7.74 -21.42 -39.74
CA ILE A 1003 7.70 -20.25 -40.63
C ILE A 1003 8.50 -20.51 -41.93
N ILE A 1004 9.69 -21.12 -41.83
CA ILE A 1004 10.49 -21.51 -43.01
C ILE A 1004 9.72 -22.51 -43.87
N GLY A 1005 9.08 -23.51 -43.26
CA GLY A 1005 8.28 -24.52 -43.96
C GLY A 1005 7.10 -23.90 -44.72
N ILE A 1006 6.36 -22.99 -44.08
CA ILE A 1006 5.26 -22.24 -44.72
C ILE A 1006 5.79 -21.37 -45.87
N LEU A 1007 6.95 -20.74 -45.71
CA LEU A 1007 7.57 -19.94 -46.78
C LEU A 1007 7.93 -20.82 -47.99
N PHE A 1008 8.54 -21.99 -47.78
CA PHE A 1008 8.84 -22.92 -48.87
C PHE A 1008 7.58 -23.47 -49.54
N LEU A 1009 6.49 -23.65 -48.81
CA LEU A 1009 5.21 -24.04 -49.38
C LEU A 1009 4.67 -22.96 -50.34
N LYS A 1010 4.77 -21.68 -49.96
CA LYS A 1010 4.42 -20.54 -50.83
C LYS A 1010 5.32 -20.46 -52.07
N GLU A 1011 6.59 -20.81 -51.95
CA GLU A 1011 7.55 -20.89 -53.08
C GLU A 1011 7.40 -22.16 -53.93
N SER A 1012 6.43 -23.04 -53.63
CA SER A 1012 6.25 -24.35 -54.31
C SER A 1012 7.45 -25.31 -54.18
N ARG A 1013 8.27 -25.16 -53.12
CA ARG A 1013 9.41 -26.03 -52.80
C ARG A 1013 8.99 -27.10 -51.78
N PHE A 1014 8.11 -28.00 -52.22
CA PHE A 1014 7.37 -28.89 -51.31
C PHE A 1014 8.24 -29.84 -50.48
N ASP A 1015 9.31 -30.42 -51.03
CA ASP A 1015 10.18 -31.34 -50.28
C ASP A 1015 10.85 -30.66 -49.08
N LEU A 1016 11.28 -29.41 -49.26
CA LEU A 1016 11.88 -28.62 -48.19
C LEU A 1016 10.83 -28.11 -47.20
N ALA A 1017 9.61 -27.84 -47.66
CA ALA A 1017 8.50 -27.51 -46.77
C ALA A 1017 8.17 -28.69 -45.84
N ILE A 1018 8.07 -29.91 -46.39
CA ILE A 1018 7.82 -31.15 -45.62
C ILE A 1018 8.91 -31.35 -44.57
N ASP A 1019 10.19 -31.31 -44.96
CA ASP A 1019 11.31 -31.53 -44.03
C ASP A 1019 11.33 -30.52 -42.88
N ASN A 1020 11.03 -29.24 -43.14
CA ASN A 1020 11.00 -28.21 -42.08
C ASN A 1020 9.75 -28.35 -41.18
N LEU A 1021 8.58 -28.67 -41.75
CA LEU A 1021 7.34 -28.84 -40.98
C LEU A 1021 7.36 -30.10 -40.13
N GLU A 1022 7.95 -31.21 -40.60
CA GLU A 1022 8.15 -32.41 -39.78
C GLU A 1022 9.07 -32.14 -38.58
N LYS A 1023 10.14 -31.36 -38.78
CA LYS A 1023 11.03 -30.94 -37.70
C LYS A 1023 10.33 -30.00 -36.73
N ALA A 1024 9.53 -29.04 -37.23
CA ALA A 1024 8.73 -28.15 -36.39
C ALA A 1024 7.75 -28.94 -35.51
N LEU A 1025 7.01 -29.88 -36.11
CA LEU A 1025 6.06 -30.75 -35.40
C LEU A 1025 6.77 -31.60 -34.34
N ALA A 1026 7.95 -32.14 -34.65
CA ALA A 1026 8.76 -32.89 -33.68
C ALA A 1026 9.20 -32.00 -32.50
N CYS A 1027 9.65 -30.77 -32.77
CA CYS A 1027 10.00 -29.80 -31.73
C CYS A 1027 8.79 -29.48 -30.85
N HIS A 1028 7.65 -29.10 -31.43
CA HIS A 1028 6.44 -28.78 -30.67
C HIS A 1028 5.87 -29.99 -29.93
N SER A 1029 5.96 -31.20 -30.49
CA SER A 1029 5.50 -32.43 -29.82
C SER A 1029 6.40 -32.86 -28.65
N SER A 1030 7.67 -32.45 -28.64
CA SER A 1030 8.62 -32.80 -27.57
C SER A 1030 8.45 -31.96 -26.29
N ILE A 1031 7.66 -30.89 -26.34
CA ILE A 1031 7.49 -29.93 -25.25
C ILE A 1031 6.30 -30.37 -24.36
N GLN A 1032 6.51 -30.47 -23.04
CA GLN A 1032 5.44 -30.80 -22.08
C GLN A 1032 4.41 -29.68 -21.87
N ALA A 1033 4.76 -28.44 -22.22
CA ALA A 1033 3.83 -27.32 -22.24
C ALA A 1033 2.80 -27.47 -23.36
N ASN A 1034 1.64 -26.84 -23.21
CA ASN A 1034 0.51 -26.96 -24.11
C ASN A 1034 0.73 -26.24 -25.47
N THR A 1035 1.57 -26.78 -26.35
CA THR A 1035 1.82 -26.28 -27.73
C THR A 1035 0.84 -26.86 -28.76
N ILE A 1036 -0.38 -27.18 -28.31
CA ILE A 1036 -1.44 -27.73 -29.17
C ILE A 1036 -1.75 -26.81 -30.36
N PRO A 1037 -1.81 -25.47 -30.22
CA PRO A 1037 -2.03 -24.59 -31.36
C PRO A 1037 -0.93 -24.69 -32.42
N GLU A 1038 0.34 -24.70 -32.02
CA GLU A 1038 1.48 -24.78 -32.94
C GLU A 1038 1.50 -26.13 -33.66
N GLN A 1039 1.27 -27.23 -32.95
CA GLN A 1039 1.12 -28.56 -33.53
C GLN A 1039 -0.04 -28.63 -34.54
N ALA A 1040 -1.18 -28.00 -34.23
CA ALA A 1040 -2.34 -27.96 -35.14
C ALA A 1040 -2.00 -27.27 -36.46
N VAL A 1041 -1.22 -26.19 -36.39
CA VAL A 1041 -0.74 -25.43 -37.54
C VAL A 1041 0.28 -26.24 -38.35
N ASP A 1042 1.24 -26.88 -37.69
CA ASP A 1042 2.22 -27.77 -38.35
C ASP A 1042 1.52 -28.89 -39.12
N SER A 1043 0.62 -29.64 -38.46
CA SER A 1043 -0.13 -30.73 -39.09
C SER A 1043 -0.98 -30.22 -40.25
N TYR A 1044 -1.60 -29.04 -40.14
CA TYR A 1044 -2.38 -28.46 -41.25
C TYR A 1044 -1.50 -28.20 -42.48
N TYR A 1045 -0.38 -27.49 -42.31
CA TYR A 1045 0.50 -27.14 -43.42
C TYR A 1045 1.25 -28.36 -43.97
N LEU A 1046 1.53 -29.36 -43.15
CA LEU A 1046 2.06 -30.63 -43.61
C LEU A 1046 1.03 -31.38 -44.48
N GLY A 1047 -0.26 -31.30 -44.10
CA GLY A 1047 -1.39 -31.74 -44.93
C GLY A 1047 -1.42 -31.06 -46.31
N GLU A 1048 -1.28 -29.73 -46.36
CA GLU A 1048 -1.17 -28.98 -47.62
C GLU A 1048 0.03 -29.43 -48.45
N ALA A 1049 1.20 -29.59 -47.84
CA ALA A 1049 2.42 -30.02 -48.54
C ALA A 1049 2.27 -31.43 -49.15
N PHE A 1050 1.68 -32.37 -48.41
CA PHE A 1050 1.38 -33.70 -48.92
C PHE A 1050 0.32 -33.70 -50.02
N ARG A 1051 -0.68 -32.80 -49.94
CA ARG A 1051 -1.69 -32.65 -50.99
C ARG A 1051 -1.07 -32.17 -52.30
N TYR A 1052 -0.16 -31.20 -52.26
CA TYR A 1052 0.55 -30.72 -53.45
C TYR A 1052 1.52 -31.74 -54.05
N THR A 1053 2.06 -32.65 -53.24
CA THR A 1053 2.91 -33.78 -53.71
C THR A 1053 2.11 -35.04 -54.05
N SER A 1054 0.78 -34.96 -54.09
CA SER A 1054 -0.15 -36.06 -54.37
C SER A 1054 -0.07 -37.25 -53.39
N GLN A 1055 0.47 -37.06 -52.18
CA GLN A 1055 0.46 -38.05 -51.09
C GLN A 1055 -0.87 -37.98 -50.31
N ILE A 1056 -1.98 -38.28 -50.98
CA ILE A 1056 -3.35 -37.97 -50.52
C ILE A 1056 -3.72 -38.60 -49.18
N LEU A 1057 -3.31 -39.86 -48.92
CA LEU A 1057 -3.62 -40.53 -47.65
C LEU A 1057 -2.90 -39.88 -46.47
N ARG A 1058 -1.63 -39.52 -46.63
CA ARG A 1058 -0.86 -38.79 -45.60
C ARG A 1058 -1.41 -37.38 -45.39
N ALA A 1059 -1.81 -36.70 -46.46
CA ALA A 1059 -2.47 -35.40 -46.35
C ALA A 1059 -3.73 -35.49 -45.48
N ARG A 1060 -4.56 -36.51 -45.71
CA ARG A 1060 -5.78 -36.74 -44.93
C ARG A 1060 -5.49 -36.99 -43.45
N GLU A 1061 -4.53 -37.87 -43.14
CA GLU A 1061 -4.11 -38.14 -41.76
C GLU A 1061 -3.71 -36.86 -41.02
N MET A 1062 -2.92 -36.01 -41.68
CA MET A 1062 -2.45 -34.74 -41.10
C MET A 1062 -3.57 -33.71 -40.90
N TYR A 1063 -4.52 -33.59 -41.84
CA TYR A 1063 -5.69 -32.73 -41.63
C TYR A 1063 -6.61 -33.25 -40.52
N GLU A 1064 -6.79 -34.57 -40.38
CA GLU A 1064 -7.59 -35.17 -39.29
C GLU A 1064 -6.94 -34.93 -37.92
N GLU A 1065 -5.61 -35.03 -37.84
CA GLU A 1065 -4.86 -34.67 -36.64
C GLU A 1065 -5.00 -33.18 -36.32
N SER A 1066 -4.81 -32.31 -37.31
CA SER A 1066 -4.99 -30.87 -37.17
C SER A 1066 -6.39 -30.49 -36.67
N ALA A 1067 -7.45 -31.09 -37.23
CA ALA A 1067 -8.82 -30.84 -36.80
C ALA A 1067 -9.04 -31.21 -35.32
N LYS A 1068 -8.50 -32.34 -34.86
CA LYS A 1068 -8.57 -32.77 -33.45
C LYS A 1068 -7.82 -31.81 -32.52
N LEU A 1069 -6.67 -31.30 -32.95
CA LEU A 1069 -5.87 -30.34 -32.18
C LEU A 1069 -6.57 -28.98 -32.12
N TYR A 1070 -7.13 -28.49 -33.22
CA TYR A 1070 -7.91 -27.26 -33.24
C TYR A 1070 -9.19 -27.34 -32.41
N GLU A 1071 -9.85 -28.50 -32.36
CA GLU A 1071 -10.97 -28.75 -31.45
C GLU A 1071 -10.54 -28.61 -29.98
N LYS A 1072 -9.40 -29.19 -29.60
CA LYS A 1072 -8.85 -29.08 -28.23
C LYS A 1072 -8.53 -27.63 -27.85
N CYS A 1073 -7.98 -26.84 -28.77
CA CYS A 1073 -7.68 -25.42 -28.50
C CYS A 1073 -8.86 -24.48 -28.80
N LYS A 1074 -10.05 -25.01 -29.12
CA LYS A 1074 -11.28 -24.25 -29.45
C LYS A 1074 -11.10 -23.25 -30.60
N ASN A 1075 -10.22 -23.54 -31.56
CA ASN A 1075 -10.05 -22.73 -32.76
C ASN A 1075 -10.99 -23.23 -33.86
N ILE A 1076 -12.19 -22.67 -33.92
CA ILE A 1076 -13.25 -23.09 -34.86
C ILE A 1076 -12.85 -22.81 -36.32
N SER A 1077 -12.13 -21.71 -36.58
CA SER A 1077 -11.67 -21.35 -37.93
C SER A 1077 -10.70 -22.40 -38.46
N GLY A 1078 -9.64 -22.71 -37.72
CA GLY A 1078 -8.65 -23.71 -38.14
C GLY A 1078 -9.27 -25.10 -38.29
N MET A 1079 -10.26 -25.44 -37.45
CA MET A 1079 -11.02 -26.68 -37.60
C MET A 1079 -11.79 -26.73 -38.94
N GLY A 1080 -12.39 -25.61 -39.35
CA GLY A 1080 -13.03 -25.46 -40.66
C GLY A 1080 -12.05 -25.66 -41.82
N ASP A 1081 -10.87 -25.04 -41.74
CA ASP A 1081 -9.81 -25.19 -42.74
C ASP A 1081 -9.35 -26.64 -42.88
N SER A 1082 -9.19 -27.34 -41.75
CA SER A 1082 -8.81 -28.76 -41.75
C SER A 1082 -9.91 -29.67 -42.31
N PHE A 1083 -11.20 -29.42 -42.00
CA PHE A 1083 -12.30 -30.16 -42.63
C PHE A 1083 -12.38 -29.91 -44.14
N PHE A 1084 -12.13 -28.68 -44.58
CA PHE A 1084 -12.04 -28.35 -45.99
C PHE A 1084 -10.90 -29.12 -46.67
N GLY A 1085 -9.72 -29.18 -46.05
CA GLY A 1085 -8.58 -29.99 -46.50
C GLY A 1085 -8.94 -31.48 -46.64
N ILE A 1086 -9.62 -32.06 -45.64
CA ILE A 1086 -10.11 -33.45 -45.69
C ILE A 1086 -11.07 -33.65 -46.88
N ALA A 1087 -12.03 -32.75 -47.07
CA ALA A 1087 -12.97 -32.84 -48.18
C ALA A 1087 -12.25 -32.83 -49.54
N GLN A 1088 -11.23 -31.97 -49.71
CA GLN A 1088 -10.41 -31.95 -50.92
C GLN A 1088 -9.68 -33.29 -51.16
N THR A 1089 -9.24 -34.00 -50.11
CA THR A 1089 -8.63 -35.33 -50.28
C THR A 1089 -9.62 -36.38 -50.79
N TYR A 1090 -10.90 -36.29 -50.43
CA TYR A 1090 -11.97 -37.17 -50.92
C TYR A 1090 -12.47 -36.80 -52.32
N MET A 1091 -12.17 -35.59 -52.80
CA MET A 1091 -12.47 -35.18 -54.18
C MET A 1091 -11.34 -35.53 -55.16
N HIS A 1092 -10.21 -36.04 -54.68
CA HIS A 1092 -9.08 -36.42 -55.53
C HIS A 1092 -9.41 -37.64 -56.41
N ARG A 1093 -8.99 -37.62 -57.68
CA ARG A 1093 -9.39 -38.61 -58.71
C ARG A 1093 -9.15 -40.07 -58.31
N GLU A 1094 -8.07 -40.35 -57.59
CA GLU A 1094 -7.66 -41.72 -57.22
C GLU A 1094 -8.41 -42.30 -56.01
N HIS A 1095 -9.02 -41.44 -55.17
CA HIS A 1095 -9.67 -41.82 -53.91
C HIS A 1095 -11.04 -41.15 -53.77
N MET A 1096 -11.75 -40.99 -54.89
CA MET A 1096 -12.96 -40.20 -54.96
C MET A 1096 -14.11 -40.84 -54.15
N ASP A 1097 -14.58 -40.14 -53.13
CA ASP A 1097 -15.78 -40.46 -52.36
C ASP A 1097 -16.59 -39.18 -52.12
N LEU A 1098 -17.58 -38.95 -52.98
CA LEU A 1098 -18.39 -37.73 -52.95
C LEU A 1098 -19.27 -37.61 -51.70
N VAL A 1099 -19.62 -38.73 -51.05
CA VAL A 1099 -20.46 -38.72 -49.85
C VAL A 1099 -19.65 -38.27 -48.64
N GLN A 1100 -18.41 -38.75 -48.52
CA GLN A 1100 -17.48 -38.26 -47.49
C GLN A 1100 -17.07 -36.81 -47.76
N ALA A 1101 -16.82 -36.45 -49.03
CA ALA A 1101 -16.53 -35.07 -49.40
C ALA A 1101 -17.68 -34.11 -49.01
N GLU A 1102 -18.94 -34.46 -49.30
CA GLU A 1102 -20.14 -33.71 -48.88
C GLU A 1102 -20.14 -33.50 -47.35
N THR A 1103 -19.99 -34.59 -46.59
CA THR A 1103 -20.06 -34.57 -45.12
C THR A 1103 -19.03 -33.63 -44.49
N PHE A 1104 -17.78 -33.69 -44.93
CA PHE A 1104 -16.73 -32.83 -44.37
C PHE A 1104 -16.83 -31.38 -44.83
N LEU A 1105 -17.31 -31.14 -46.04
CA LEU A 1105 -17.48 -29.79 -46.57
C LEU A 1105 -18.67 -29.06 -45.92
N GLU A 1106 -19.75 -29.76 -45.56
CA GLU A 1106 -20.81 -29.22 -44.70
C GLU A 1106 -20.28 -28.80 -43.32
N ARG A 1107 -19.42 -29.64 -42.72
CA ARG A 1107 -18.76 -29.31 -41.44
C ARG A 1107 -17.83 -28.12 -41.56
N ALA A 1108 -17.07 -28.01 -42.66
CA ALA A 1108 -16.20 -26.86 -42.94
C ALA A 1108 -17.02 -25.56 -43.06
N SER A 1109 -18.07 -25.56 -43.86
CA SER A 1109 -18.97 -24.41 -44.03
C SER A 1109 -19.61 -23.97 -42.72
N GLN A 1110 -20.11 -24.91 -41.90
CA GLN A 1110 -20.66 -24.61 -40.58
C GLN A 1110 -19.62 -23.99 -39.63
N ALA A 1111 -18.40 -24.53 -39.62
CA ALA A 1111 -17.31 -24.01 -38.80
C ALA A 1111 -16.91 -22.59 -39.24
N HIS A 1112 -16.75 -22.34 -40.55
CA HIS A 1112 -16.45 -21.01 -41.08
C HIS A 1112 -17.58 -20.00 -40.81
N ALA A 1113 -18.85 -20.42 -40.90
CA ALA A 1113 -19.98 -19.59 -40.52
C ALA A 1113 -19.94 -19.19 -39.03
N GLN A 1114 -19.68 -20.14 -38.14
CA GLN A 1114 -19.53 -19.88 -36.69
C GLN A 1114 -18.34 -18.97 -36.39
N ALA A 1115 -17.24 -19.13 -37.14
CA ALA A 1115 -16.04 -18.30 -37.04
C ALA A 1115 -16.18 -16.93 -37.72
N LYS A 1116 -17.32 -16.63 -38.36
CA LYS A 1116 -17.56 -15.42 -39.17
C LYS A 1116 -16.55 -15.22 -40.30
N LYS A 1117 -16.07 -16.34 -40.87
CA LYS A 1117 -15.18 -16.41 -42.02
C LYS A 1117 -16.02 -16.50 -43.30
N LEU A 1118 -16.62 -15.36 -43.67
CA LEU A 1118 -17.60 -15.29 -44.75
C LEU A 1118 -17.03 -15.74 -46.11
N TYR A 1119 -15.79 -15.36 -46.43
CA TYR A 1119 -15.19 -15.73 -47.72
C TYR A 1119 -15.05 -17.25 -47.86
N GLU A 1120 -14.48 -17.88 -46.84
CA GLU A 1120 -14.26 -19.31 -46.76
C GLU A 1120 -15.60 -20.06 -46.76
N GLN A 1121 -16.60 -19.58 -46.03
CA GLN A 1121 -17.96 -20.12 -46.07
C GLN A 1121 -18.56 -20.08 -47.49
N GLY A 1122 -18.46 -18.94 -48.19
CA GLY A 1122 -18.95 -18.80 -49.56
C GLY A 1122 -18.24 -19.74 -50.53
N ARG A 1123 -16.92 -19.91 -50.37
CA ARG A 1123 -16.12 -20.86 -51.16
C ARG A 1123 -16.58 -22.30 -50.91
N ASP A 1124 -16.78 -22.68 -49.66
CA ASP A 1124 -17.18 -24.04 -49.28
C ASP A 1124 -18.57 -24.38 -49.83
N LEU A 1125 -19.54 -23.47 -49.72
CA LEU A 1125 -20.90 -23.63 -50.27
C LEU A 1125 -20.88 -23.80 -51.80
N LYS A 1126 -20.06 -23.01 -52.51
CA LYS A 1126 -19.90 -23.16 -53.96
C LYS A 1126 -19.32 -24.52 -54.35
N ILE A 1127 -18.42 -25.09 -53.55
CA ILE A 1127 -17.86 -26.42 -53.82
C ILE A 1127 -18.87 -27.51 -53.46
N LEU A 1128 -19.65 -27.32 -52.39
CA LEU A 1128 -20.72 -28.23 -51.98
C LEU A 1128 -21.79 -28.36 -53.07
N SER A 1129 -22.14 -27.25 -53.71
CA SER A 1129 -23.13 -27.25 -54.79
C SER A 1129 -22.67 -28.05 -56.00
N LEU A 1130 -21.36 -28.05 -56.30
CA LEU A 1130 -20.80 -28.88 -57.37
C LEU A 1130 -20.89 -30.37 -57.03
N ILE A 1131 -20.66 -30.74 -55.76
CA ILE A 1131 -20.82 -32.12 -55.28
C ILE A 1131 -22.29 -32.54 -55.36
N HIS A 1132 -23.23 -31.72 -54.88
CA HIS A 1132 -24.66 -32.00 -54.97
C HIS A 1132 -25.18 -32.08 -56.40
N THR A 1133 -24.65 -31.24 -57.30
CA THR A 1133 -24.96 -31.34 -58.74
C THR A 1133 -24.50 -32.70 -59.30
N ALA A 1134 -23.30 -33.16 -58.95
CA ALA A 1134 -22.78 -34.47 -59.37
C ALA A 1134 -23.57 -35.64 -58.75
N LEU A 1135 -24.16 -35.46 -57.57
CA LEU A 1135 -25.03 -36.43 -56.90
C LEU A 1135 -26.51 -36.34 -57.33
N ASN A 1136 -26.85 -35.51 -58.34
CA ASN A 1136 -28.22 -35.22 -58.80
C ASN A 1136 -29.16 -34.63 -57.73
N GLN A 1137 -28.61 -33.93 -56.72
CA GLN A 1137 -29.36 -33.24 -55.66
C GLN A 1137 -29.53 -31.75 -56.01
N HIS A 1138 -30.20 -31.46 -57.13
CA HIS A 1138 -30.22 -30.12 -57.72
C HIS A 1138 -30.84 -29.02 -56.82
N ASP A 1139 -31.86 -29.34 -56.02
CA ASP A 1139 -32.52 -28.36 -55.13
C ASP A 1139 -31.56 -27.85 -54.04
N LYS A 1140 -30.69 -28.71 -53.52
CA LYS A 1140 -29.67 -28.31 -52.53
C LYS A 1140 -28.58 -27.45 -53.19
N ALA A 1141 -28.09 -27.91 -54.34
CA ALA A 1141 -27.07 -27.18 -55.11
C ALA A 1141 -27.53 -25.77 -55.49
N GLU A 1142 -28.80 -25.60 -55.88
CA GLU A 1142 -29.39 -24.30 -56.20
C GLU A 1142 -29.35 -23.37 -54.97
N LYS A 1143 -29.79 -23.87 -53.80
CA LYS A 1143 -29.79 -23.10 -52.56
C LYS A 1143 -28.38 -22.64 -52.16
N GLU A 1144 -27.42 -23.56 -52.17
CA GLU A 1144 -26.04 -23.28 -51.75
C GLU A 1144 -25.35 -22.26 -52.65
N LEU A 1145 -25.62 -22.30 -53.96
CA LEU A 1145 -25.10 -21.30 -54.88
C LEU A 1145 -25.71 -19.91 -54.68
N HIS A 1146 -27.00 -19.82 -54.35
CA HIS A 1146 -27.63 -18.54 -53.98
C HIS A 1146 -27.05 -17.99 -52.67
N ASP A 1147 -26.85 -18.84 -51.67
CA ASP A 1147 -26.21 -18.47 -50.41
C ASP A 1147 -24.76 -17.99 -50.63
N ALA A 1148 -23.97 -18.72 -51.44
CA ALA A 1148 -22.61 -18.33 -51.81
C ALA A 1148 -22.57 -17.01 -52.61
N LEU A 1149 -23.49 -16.81 -53.56
CA LEU A 1149 -23.60 -15.58 -54.34
C LEU A 1149 -23.94 -14.38 -53.45
N GLY A 1150 -24.84 -14.56 -52.47
CA GLY A 1150 -25.18 -13.53 -51.49
C GLY A 1150 -23.96 -13.10 -50.68
N ILE A 1151 -23.21 -14.08 -50.15
CA ILE A 1151 -21.98 -13.85 -49.39
C ILE A 1151 -20.92 -13.12 -50.22
N PHE A 1152 -20.65 -13.55 -51.46
CA PHE A 1152 -19.63 -12.90 -52.29
C PHE A 1152 -20.02 -11.46 -52.70
N LYS A 1153 -21.32 -11.18 -52.87
CA LYS A 1153 -21.81 -9.81 -53.09
C LYS A 1153 -21.64 -8.94 -51.84
N GLU A 1154 -21.92 -9.47 -50.65
CA GLU A 1154 -21.70 -8.75 -49.38
C GLU A 1154 -20.22 -8.39 -49.18
N LEU A 1155 -19.31 -9.31 -49.55
CA LEU A 1155 -17.87 -9.10 -49.49
C LEU A 1155 -17.31 -8.21 -50.60
N GLY A 1156 -18.11 -7.87 -51.62
CA GLY A 1156 -17.64 -7.18 -52.82
C GLY A 1156 -16.68 -8.01 -53.70
N SER A 1157 -16.60 -9.33 -53.50
CA SER A 1157 -15.79 -10.21 -54.37
C SER A 1157 -16.52 -10.48 -55.68
N LEU A 1158 -16.48 -9.50 -56.59
CA LEU A 1158 -17.21 -9.53 -57.85
C LEU A 1158 -16.83 -10.72 -58.73
N ASN A 1159 -15.56 -11.17 -58.70
CA ASN A 1159 -15.09 -12.29 -59.52
C ASN A 1159 -15.65 -13.64 -59.01
N ASP A 1160 -15.74 -13.82 -57.69
CA ASP A 1160 -16.33 -15.02 -57.10
C ASP A 1160 -17.87 -15.02 -57.21
N ALA A 1161 -18.49 -13.85 -57.09
CA ALA A 1161 -19.91 -13.67 -57.36
C ALA A 1161 -20.25 -14.01 -58.82
N LEU A 1162 -19.44 -13.56 -59.79
CA LEU A 1162 -19.59 -13.92 -61.21
C LEU A 1162 -19.50 -15.44 -61.41
N ASN A 1163 -18.51 -16.08 -60.77
CA ASN A 1163 -18.33 -17.52 -60.84
C ASN A 1163 -19.53 -18.29 -60.25
N ALA A 1164 -20.10 -17.82 -59.14
CA ALA A 1164 -21.32 -18.40 -58.56
C ALA A 1164 -22.55 -18.22 -59.48
N CYS A 1165 -22.72 -17.03 -60.09
CA CYS A 1165 -23.77 -16.80 -61.09
C CYS A 1165 -23.66 -17.72 -62.31
N ARG A 1166 -22.45 -17.91 -62.85
CA ARG A 1166 -22.20 -18.82 -63.98
C ARG A 1166 -22.46 -20.29 -63.60
N ALA A 1167 -22.16 -20.68 -62.36
CA ALA A 1167 -22.48 -22.02 -61.86
C ALA A 1167 -24.01 -22.23 -61.73
N LEU A 1168 -24.77 -21.22 -61.29
CA LEU A 1168 -26.25 -21.26 -61.28
C LEU A 1168 -26.84 -21.38 -62.69
N GLU A 1169 -26.31 -20.62 -63.65
CA GLU A 1169 -26.71 -20.71 -65.06
C GLU A 1169 -26.51 -22.14 -65.60
N GLN A 1170 -25.34 -22.74 -65.36
CA GLN A 1170 -25.05 -24.11 -65.77
C GLN A 1170 -25.98 -25.13 -65.09
N LEU A 1171 -26.25 -24.96 -63.79
CA LEU A 1171 -27.18 -25.82 -63.06
C LEU A 1171 -28.60 -25.76 -63.67
N TYR A 1172 -29.12 -24.56 -63.95
CA TYR A 1172 -30.44 -24.41 -64.57
C TYR A 1172 -30.51 -24.98 -65.99
N GLN A 1173 -29.43 -24.86 -66.77
CA GLN A 1173 -29.33 -25.53 -68.07
C GLN A 1173 -29.40 -27.05 -67.94
N THR A 1174 -28.71 -27.65 -66.96
CA THR A 1174 -28.80 -29.11 -66.71
C THR A 1174 -30.20 -29.55 -66.25
N MET A 1175 -30.93 -28.69 -65.54
CA MET A 1175 -32.32 -28.94 -65.12
C MET A 1175 -33.36 -28.62 -66.21
N SER A 1176 -32.94 -28.17 -67.40
CA SER A 1176 -33.83 -27.70 -68.49
C SER A 1176 -34.75 -26.52 -68.09
N ARG A 1177 -34.31 -25.66 -67.16
CA ARG A 1177 -35.00 -24.42 -66.73
C ARG A 1177 -34.44 -23.21 -67.51
N GLU A 1178 -34.83 -23.06 -68.77
CA GLU A 1178 -34.26 -22.04 -69.68
C GLU A 1178 -34.50 -20.60 -69.23
N GLU A 1179 -35.66 -20.29 -68.64
CA GLU A 1179 -35.98 -18.93 -68.17
C GLU A 1179 -35.05 -18.50 -67.02
N ASP A 1180 -34.84 -19.37 -66.03
CA ASP A 1180 -33.96 -19.10 -64.89
C ASP A 1180 -32.49 -19.01 -65.31
N ALA A 1181 -32.06 -19.84 -66.27
CA ALA A 1181 -30.73 -19.77 -66.87
C ALA A 1181 -30.50 -18.41 -67.55
N GLN A 1182 -31.48 -17.88 -68.30
CA GLN A 1182 -31.38 -16.55 -68.91
C GLN A 1182 -31.28 -15.43 -67.87
N VAL A 1183 -32.00 -15.54 -66.74
CA VAL A 1183 -31.92 -14.55 -65.64
C VAL A 1183 -30.51 -14.54 -65.03
N MET A 1184 -29.93 -15.70 -64.76
CA MET A 1184 -28.56 -15.81 -64.24
C MET A 1184 -27.51 -15.34 -65.25
N SER A 1185 -27.69 -15.66 -66.54
CA SER A 1185 -26.82 -15.20 -67.63
C SER A 1185 -26.79 -13.67 -67.71
N LYS A 1186 -27.95 -13.01 -67.58
CA LYS A 1186 -28.04 -11.55 -67.53
C LYS A 1186 -27.34 -10.98 -66.28
N GLN A 1187 -27.54 -11.58 -65.11
CA GLN A 1187 -26.84 -11.15 -63.89
C GLN A 1187 -25.32 -11.33 -63.99
N ALA A 1188 -24.84 -12.40 -64.63
CA ALA A 1188 -23.43 -12.61 -64.88
C ALA A 1188 -22.84 -11.51 -65.78
N VAL A 1189 -23.54 -11.14 -66.85
CA VAL A 1189 -23.15 -10.01 -67.73
C VAL A 1189 -23.11 -8.69 -66.96
N ASP A 1190 -24.07 -8.43 -66.07
CA ASP A 1190 -24.10 -7.22 -65.25
C ASP A 1190 -22.88 -7.15 -64.30
N ILE A 1191 -22.51 -8.26 -63.64
CA ILE A 1191 -21.31 -8.34 -62.78
C ILE A 1191 -20.03 -8.21 -63.62
N GLU A 1192 -19.97 -8.81 -64.80
CA GLU A 1192 -18.82 -8.72 -65.71
C GLU A 1192 -18.60 -7.29 -66.21
N ASN A 1193 -19.68 -6.54 -66.47
CA ASN A 1193 -19.60 -5.10 -66.76
C ASN A 1193 -19.10 -4.28 -65.56
N GLN A 1194 -19.47 -4.64 -64.33
CA GLN A 1194 -18.94 -4.02 -63.10
C GLN A 1194 -17.44 -4.31 -62.88
N LEU A 1195 -16.98 -5.52 -63.24
CA LEU A 1195 -15.56 -5.89 -63.21
C LEU A 1195 -14.74 -5.10 -64.24
N ASN A 1196 -15.26 -4.92 -65.46
CA ASN A 1196 -14.59 -4.18 -66.53
C ASN A 1196 -14.56 -2.66 -66.29
N THR A 1197 -15.46 -2.13 -65.47
CA THR A 1197 -15.49 -0.71 -65.09
C THR A 1197 -14.65 -0.39 -63.85
N SER A 1198 -14.29 -1.39 -63.04
CA SER A 1198 -13.38 -1.24 -61.88
C SER A 1198 -11.91 -1.47 -62.21
N THR A 1199 -11.59 -1.97 -63.41
CA THR A 1199 -10.23 -2.15 -63.94
C THR A 1199 -9.75 -1.02 -64.85
N GLN A 1200 -10.59 0.01 -65.09
CA GLN A 1200 -10.21 1.32 -65.65
C GLN A 1200 -10.03 2.33 -64.52
#